data_AF-A0A814SVE2-F1
#
_entry.id   AF-A0A814SVE2-F1
#
_cell.length_a   1.000
_cell.length_b   1.000
_cell.length_c   1.000
_cell.angle_alpha   90.00
_cell.angle_beta   90.00
_cell.angle_gamma   90.00
#
_symmetry.space_group_name_H-M   'P 1'
#
loop_
_entity.id
_entity.type
_entity.pdbx_description
1 polymer ?
#
loop_
_entity_poly.entity_id
_entity_poly.type
_entity_poly.pdbx_seq_one_letter_code
_entity_poly.pdbx_strand_id
1 'polypeptide(L)'
;MHRVLNVAEKNDAAKSLARLISRNSASMREGFSRFNKIYEFNYQLFNQPVQMIFTSVSGHIMNCDFTAAHNSWVHVDPVVLFDAPVQKRVIDRAADLEKTLKREIVKCQTLIIWTDCDREGENIGYEIINLCRPLKNGLKIYRARFSEITYDSAVRALSNLTQPDERVSAAVDVRQELDLRIGAAFTRFQTLRLQRLFSFDSKQVISYGSCQFPTLGFIVERYLQRENFIREPFWKIYVEHQTDNNQFCEFIWERNRLFEHQPCLMIYDMIMDEPLAKVMDIKSKNKSKWRPTALDTVEMEKLASRKLRMTGKKTMDIAEKLYMKGLISYPRTETNIFPSEINLNPLVQNQINDQRWGTFAQRVLNDGPRPRNGKNTDKAHPPIHPTRYPDGQLTDEENKLYELIVRHFLACLSKDAQGDETIIKINIANENFHASGLIIRERNYLDVYIYDKWSEKELPHYELNQTFYPTKIEMIQSETSPPQLLTEADLISLMEKHGIGTDATHAEHIAKIQERLYTKMNSERRFEPEKLGLGLCEGYDKMGHALSKPYLRAELENQLKAVCEGRANPANVLREQIDKYRQVFIVTAAQIQKLDDAMSKYFGAPGQNPPPPPPPRPPQPPPGPFGDRTNRNQLSSDRTNPSNRPAQFPRNNNNNQPARPQQSNRPARPLQQEQIRPTNNHNVPKCNCNVDAKALTVKKDGPNKGRSFFRCGNNDNCNFFAWKEDIPQNNGGGDQRQFGDNQSNSNRKRRKSDNDEDGKQRKCGLCKELGHTRRNCPSLNF
;
A
#
# COMPACT_ATOMS: atom_id res chain seq x y z
N MET A 1 -20.32 -42.83 -17.41
CA MET A 1 -19.35 -41.81 -17.83
C MET A 1 -19.11 -40.85 -16.67
N HIS A 2 -17.85 -40.61 -16.29
CA HIS A 2 -17.49 -39.71 -15.19
C HIS A 2 -17.71 -38.25 -15.63
N ARG A 3 -18.36 -37.45 -14.78
CA ARG A 3 -18.74 -36.05 -15.05
C ARG A 3 -17.98 -35.10 -14.13
N VAL A 4 -17.40 -34.06 -14.73
CA VAL A 4 -16.55 -33.08 -14.05
C VAL A 4 -17.17 -31.69 -14.21
N LEU A 5 -17.64 -31.10 -13.11
CA LEU A 5 -18.07 -29.70 -13.09
C LEU A 5 -16.83 -28.81 -13.03
N ASN A 6 -16.72 -27.86 -13.95
CA ASN A 6 -15.63 -26.89 -14.03
C ASN A 6 -16.25 -25.49 -13.89
N VAL A 7 -15.81 -24.70 -12.92
CA VAL A 7 -16.44 -23.38 -12.64
C VAL A 7 -15.40 -22.28 -12.69
N ALA A 8 -15.52 -21.38 -13.68
CA ALA A 8 -14.70 -20.18 -13.80
C ALA A 8 -15.35 -18.95 -13.12
N GLU A 9 -14.60 -17.88 -12.93
CA GLU A 9 -15.08 -16.67 -12.24
C GLU A 9 -16.07 -15.84 -13.07
N LYS A 10 -15.91 -15.84 -14.40
CA LYS A 10 -16.65 -15.01 -15.36
C LYS A 10 -17.01 -15.88 -16.58
N ASN A 11 -18.14 -15.60 -17.25
CA ASN A 11 -18.60 -16.43 -18.37
C ASN A 11 -17.62 -16.44 -19.56
N ASP A 12 -16.97 -15.32 -19.85
CA ASP A 12 -16.00 -15.25 -20.95
C ASP A 12 -14.76 -16.10 -20.68
N ALA A 13 -14.29 -16.21 -19.42
CA ALA A 13 -13.25 -17.15 -19.04
C ALA A 13 -13.68 -18.60 -19.27
N ALA A 14 -14.88 -18.99 -18.80
CA ALA A 14 -15.42 -20.34 -19.02
C ALA A 14 -15.56 -20.67 -20.51
N LYS A 15 -16.06 -19.72 -21.32
CA LYS A 15 -16.22 -19.84 -22.76
C LYS A 15 -14.88 -20.00 -23.50
N SER A 16 -13.89 -19.20 -23.16
CA SER A 16 -12.55 -19.26 -23.75
C SER A 16 -11.82 -20.54 -23.36
N LEU A 17 -11.81 -20.90 -22.07
CA LEU A 17 -11.21 -22.15 -21.58
C LEU A 17 -11.86 -23.38 -22.20
N ALA A 18 -13.20 -23.45 -22.22
CA ALA A 18 -13.92 -24.56 -22.84
C ALA A 18 -13.58 -24.70 -24.33
N ARG A 19 -13.57 -23.59 -25.09
CA ARG A 19 -13.19 -23.60 -26.52
C ARG A 19 -11.76 -24.08 -26.75
N LEU A 20 -10.80 -23.60 -25.95
CA LEU A 20 -9.40 -24.00 -26.04
C LEU A 20 -9.26 -25.50 -25.74
N ILE A 21 -9.73 -25.96 -24.58
CA ILE A 21 -9.56 -27.35 -24.13
C ILE A 21 -10.29 -28.32 -25.07
N SER A 22 -11.50 -27.97 -25.54
CA SER A 22 -12.29 -28.79 -26.45
C SER A 22 -11.85 -28.71 -27.91
N ARG A 23 -10.85 -27.88 -28.27
CA ARG A 23 -10.49 -27.54 -29.66
C ARG A 23 -11.73 -27.14 -30.50
N ASN A 24 -12.53 -26.22 -29.96
CA ASN A 24 -13.80 -25.72 -30.50
C ASN A 24 -14.96 -26.73 -30.64
N SER A 25 -14.83 -27.99 -30.16
CA SER A 25 -15.92 -28.98 -30.18
C SER A 25 -16.99 -28.85 -29.08
N ALA A 26 -16.87 -27.88 -28.15
CA ALA A 26 -17.80 -27.76 -27.03
C ALA A 26 -19.22 -27.35 -27.46
N SER A 27 -20.19 -28.15 -27.04
CA SER A 27 -21.63 -27.84 -27.16
C SER A 27 -22.07 -26.86 -26.08
N MET A 28 -22.99 -25.96 -26.39
CA MET A 28 -23.48 -24.93 -25.45
C MET A 28 -24.91 -25.24 -25.00
N ARG A 29 -25.17 -25.12 -23.70
CA ARG A 29 -26.49 -25.27 -23.06
C ARG A 29 -26.75 -24.11 -22.09
N GLU A 30 -28.02 -23.80 -21.87
CA GLU A 30 -28.44 -22.76 -20.93
C GLU A 30 -28.34 -23.19 -19.45
N GLY A 31 -27.88 -22.25 -18.62
CA GLY A 31 -28.01 -22.29 -17.16
C GLY A 31 -29.40 -21.83 -16.72
N PHE A 32 -29.56 -21.50 -15.44
CA PHE A 32 -30.70 -20.64 -15.01
C PHE A 32 -30.38 -19.15 -15.18
N SER A 33 -29.10 -18.76 -14.99
CA SER A 33 -28.65 -17.40 -15.34
C SER A 33 -28.57 -17.23 -16.85
N ARG A 34 -29.17 -16.15 -17.38
CA ARG A 34 -29.09 -15.79 -18.81
C ARG A 34 -27.67 -15.44 -19.27
N PHE A 35 -26.79 -15.05 -18.35
CA PHE A 35 -25.44 -14.58 -18.65
C PHE A 35 -24.37 -15.68 -18.51
N ASN A 36 -24.67 -16.77 -17.81
CA ASN A 36 -23.71 -17.81 -17.44
C ASN A 36 -24.14 -19.13 -18.09
N LYS A 37 -23.48 -19.46 -19.20
CA LYS A 37 -23.79 -20.63 -20.02
C LYS A 37 -23.11 -21.87 -19.46
N ILE A 38 -23.48 -23.02 -20.01
CA ILE A 38 -22.85 -24.31 -19.78
C ILE A 38 -22.22 -24.76 -21.10
N TYR A 39 -20.98 -25.24 -21.03
CA TYR A 39 -20.19 -25.72 -22.17
C TYR A 39 -19.82 -27.19 -21.91
N GLU A 40 -20.36 -28.12 -22.71
CA GLU A 40 -20.20 -29.56 -22.51
C GLU A 40 -19.37 -30.18 -23.65
N PHE A 41 -18.33 -30.93 -23.28
CA PHE A 41 -17.44 -31.66 -24.19
C PHE A 41 -16.82 -32.90 -23.54
N ASN A 42 -16.33 -33.83 -24.37
CA ASN A 42 -15.61 -35.01 -23.91
C ASN A 42 -14.10 -34.70 -23.81
N TYR A 43 -13.44 -35.23 -22.77
CA TYR A 43 -12.01 -35.06 -22.56
C TYR A 43 -11.41 -36.30 -21.89
N GLN A 44 -10.08 -36.45 -21.94
CA GLN A 44 -9.36 -37.52 -21.23
C GLN A 44 -8.70 -36.92 -19.99
N LEU A 45 -9.17 -37.30 -18.78
CA LEU A 45 -8.65 -36.78 -17.51
C LEU A 45 -8.50 -37.92 -16.51
N PHE A 46 -7.44 -37.91 -15.70
CA PHE A 46 -7.12 -39.01 -14.77
C PHE A 46 -7.04 -40.38 -15.47
N ASN A 47 -6.52 -40.42 -16.70
CA ASN A 47 -6.44 -41.60 -17.58
C ASN A 47 -7.78 -42.28 -17.90
N GLN A 48 -8.90 -41.57 -17.78
CA GLN A 48 -10.24 -42.05 -18.14
C GLN A 48 -11.03 -41.04 -18.99
N PRO A 49 -11.98 -41.48 -19.82
CA PRO A 49 -12.86 -40.58 -20.56
C PRO A 49 -13.88 -39.92 -19.63
N VAL A 50 -13.87 -38.58 -19.62
CA VAL A 50 -14.75 -37.75 -18.79
C VAL A 50 -15.61 -36.83 -19.66
N GLN A 51 -16.81 -36.50 -19.16
CA GLN A 51 -17.61 -35.40 -19.69
C GLN A 51 -17.29 -34.14 -18.86
N MET A 52 -16.68 -33.15 -19.51
CA MET A 52 -16.41 -31.84 -18.93
C MET A 52 -17.67 -30.98 -19.05
N ILE A 53 -18.12 -30.42 -17.93
CA ILE A 53 -19.26 -29.50 -17.84
C ILE A 53 -18.69 -28.17 -17.33
N PHE A 54 -18.34 -27.27 -18.24
CA PHE A 54 -17.82 -25.93 -17.92
C PHE A 54 -18.97 -24.94 -17.71
N THR A 55 -18.91 -24.15 -16.64
CA THR A 55 -19.79 -23.01 -16.42
C THR A 55 -19.04 -21.92 -15.64
N SER A 56 -19.73 -20.88 -15.18
CA SER A 56 -19.11 -19.80 -14.42
C SER A 56 -20.02 -19.21 -13.36
N VAL A 57 -19.41 -18.52 -12.42
CA VAL A 57 -20.05 -17.47 -11.61
C VAL A 57 -19.86 -16.10 -12.30
N SER A 58 -20.09 -15.01 -11.56
CA SER A 58 -19.93 -13.63 -12.04
C SER A 58 -19.23 -12.79 -10.96
N GLY A 59 -18.02 -13.20 -10.59
CA GLY A 59 -17.35 -12.80 -9.35
C GLY A 59 -17.99 -13.44 -8.11
N HIS A 60 -17.85 -12.81 -6.94
CA HIS A 60 -18.47 -13.25 -5.68
C HIS A 60 -19.97 -13.51 -5.83
N ILE A 61 -20.39 -14.67 -5.32
CA ILE A 61 -21.78 -15.13 -5.25
C ILE A 61 -22.34 -15.04 -3.83
N MET A 62 -21.49 -14.88 -2.82
CA MET A 62 -21.89 -14.54 -1.46
C MET A 62 -21.58 -13.09 -1.13
N ASN A 63 -22.26 -12.55 -0.12
CA ASN A 63 -21.88 -11.32 0.56
C ASN A 63 -21.84 -11.56 2.07
N CYS A 64 -20.85 -10.94 2.71
CA CYS A 64 -20.70 -10.88 4.16
C CYS A 64 -21.53 -9.71 4.69
N ASP A 65 -22.47 -9.96 5.59
CA ASP A 65 -23.40 -8.96 6.09
C ASP A 65 -23.83 -9.26 7.53
N PHE A 66 -24.35 -8.27 8.25
CA PHE A 66 -24.89 -8.51 9.59
C PHE A 66 -26.23 -9.28 9.53
N THR A 67 -26.67 -9.82 10.67
CA THR A 67 -28.05 -10.30 10.80
C THR A 67 -29.05 -9.13 10.76
N ALA A 68 -30.27 -9.40 10.29
CA ALA A 68 -31.29 -8.37 10.04
C ALA A 68 -31.58 -7.45 11.24
N ALA A 69 -31.44 -7.97 12.48
CA ALA A 69 -31.58 -7.19 13.72
C ALA A 69 -30.59 -6.00 13.82
N HIS A 70 -29.43 -6.08 13.16
CA HIS A 70 -28.36 -5.09 13.23
C HIS A 70 -28.32 -4.15 12.00
N ASN A 71 -29.28 -4.29 11.06
CA ASN A 71 -29.29 -3.53 9.81
C ASN A 71 -29.81 -2.09 9.96
N SER A 72 -30.56 -1.77 11.03
CA SER A 72 -31.03 -0.40 11.28
C SER A 72 -29.87 0.52 11.66
N TRP A 73 -29.70 1.61 10.93
CA TRP A 73 -28.70 2.63 11.25
C TRP A 73 -29.11 3.48 12.46
N VAL A 74 -30.41 3.62 12.72
CA VAL A 74 -30.96 4.55 13.74
C VAL A 74 -31.16 3.87 15.10
N HIS A 75 -31.38 2.56 15.13
CA HIS A 75 -31.74 1.81 16.35
C HIS A 75 -30.62 0.91 16.89
N VAL A 76 -29.49 0.82 16.20
CA VAL A 76 -28.34 0.00 16.60
C VAL A 76 -27.19 0.95 16.92
N ASP A 77 -26.71 0.92 18.17
CA ASP A 77 -25.50 1.64 18.53
C ASP A 77 -24.32 1.10 17.68
N PRO A 78 -23.59 1.96 16.94
CA PRO A 78 -22.49 1.50 16.10
C PRO A 78 -21.40 0.72 16.83
N VAL A 79 -21.22 0.88 18.15
CA VAL A 79 -20.25 0.09 18.93
C VAL A 79 -20.60 -1.40 18.97
N VAL A 80 -21.89 -1.75 18.90
CA VAL A 80 -22.36 -3.16 18.94
C VAL A 80 -21.95 -3.92 17.67
N LEU A 81 -21.65 -3.23 16.58
CA LEU A 81 -21.25 -3.85 15.30
C LEU A 81 -19.88 -4.54 15.35
N PHE A 82 -19.06 -4.26 16.37
CA PHE A 82 -17.83 -5.03 16.63
C PHE A 82 -18.11 -6.45 17.12
N ASP A 83 -19.23 -6.69 17.81
CA ASP A 83 -19.64 -8.01 18.30
C ASP A 83 -20.81 -8.65 17.52
N ALA A 84 -21.56 -7.85 16.76
CA ALA A 84 -22.77 -8.29 16.07
C ALA A 84 -22.51 -9.55 15.20
N PRO A 85 -23.41 -10.55 15.20
CA PRO A 85 -23.24 -11.74 14.38
C PRO A 85 -23.27 -11.38 12.89
N VAL A 86 -22.28 -11.90 12.18
CA VAL A 86 -22.09 -11.75 10.73
C VAL A 86 -22.43 -13.07 10.05
N GLN A 87 -23.05 -12.99 8.88
CA GLN A 87 -23.49 -14.12 8.08
C GLN A 87 -23.05 -13.93 6.62
N LYS A 88 -22.56 -15.01 6.01
CA LYS A 88 -22.42 -15.07 4.55
C LYS A 88 -23.71 -15.62 3.95
N ARG A 89 -24.29 -14.85 3.02
CA ARG A 89 -25.50 -15.24 2.27
C ARG A 89 -25.28 -15.10 0.78
N VAL A 90 -25.90 -15.97 -0.01
CA VAL A 90 -25.95 -15.82 -1.47
C VAL A 90 -26.64 -14.50 -1.79
N ILE A 91 -26.05 -13.70 -2.67
CA ILE A 91 -26.63 -12.43 -3.10
C ILE A 91 -27.79 -12.67 -4.07
N ASP A 92 -28.85 -11.85 -4.00
CA ASP A 92 -30.08 -12.06 -4.78
C ASP A 92 -29.81 -12.22 -6.29
N ARG A 93 -28.89 -11.41 -6.84
CA ARG A 93 -28.45 -11.47 -8.25
C ARG A 93 -27.73 -12.77 -8.64
N ALA A 94 -27.28 -13.57 -7.68
CA ALA A 94 -26.59 -14.84 -7.87
C ALA A 94 -27.49 -16.07 -7.58
N ALA A 95 -28.77 -15.88 -7.21
CA ALA A 95 -29.68 -16.99 -6.91
C ALA A 95 -29.81 -17.99 -8.06
N ASP A 96 -29.79 -17.53 -9.32
CA ASP A 96 -29.82 -18.43 -10.49
C ASP A 96 -28.46 -19.09 -10.80
N LEU A 97 -27.35 -18.49 -10.33
CA LEU A 97 -26.03 -19.16 -10.35
C LEU A 97 -26.02 -20.31 -9.34
N GLU A 98 -26.48 -20.05 -8.12
CA GLU A 98 -26.63 -21.06 -7.08
C GLU A 98 -27.50 -22.24 -7.58
N LYS A 99 -28.70 -21.97 -8.12
CA LYS A 99 -29.55 -23.02 -8.72
C LYS A 99 -28.82 -23.82 -9.79
N THR A 100 -27.99 -23.16 -10.62
CA THR A 100 -27.22 -23.82 -11.69
C THR A 100 -26.15 -24.74 -11.10
N LEU A 101 -25.33 -24.23 -10.18
CA LEU A 101 -24.29 -25.01 -9.50
C LEU A 101 -24.89 -26.22 -8.76
N LYS A 102 -25.97 -26.01 -7.98
CA LYS A 102 -26.68 -27.07 -7.26
C LYS A 102 -27.29 -28.12 -8.20
N ARG A 103 -27.81 -27.72 -9.37
CA ARG A 103 -28.37 -28.64 -10.39
C ARG A 103 -27.29 -29.53 -11.02
N GLU A 104 -26.14 -28.96 -11.39
CA GLU A 104 -25.11 -29.71 -12.12
C GLU A 104 -24.22 -30.56 -11.19
N ILE A 105 -23.92 -30.09 -9.96
CA ILE A 105 -23.00 -30.81 -9.05
C ILE A 105 -23.53 -32.20 -8.65
N VAL A 106 -24.84 -32.37 -8.46
CA VAL A 106 -25.47 -33.65 -8.08
C VAL A 106 -25.12 -34.77 -9.08
N LYS A 107 -24.99 -34.41 -10.36
CA LYS A 107 -24.65 -35.32 -11.47
C LYS A 107 -23.15 -35.56 -11.63
N CYS A 108 -22.32 -34.74 -11.00
CA CYS A 108 -20.86 -34.78 -11.13
C CYS A 108 -20.20 -35.60 -10.02
N GLN A 109 -19.00 -36.11 -10.29
CA GLN A 109 -18.15 -36.83 -9.34
C GLN A 109 -16.91 -36.01 -8.97
N THR A 110 -16.65 -34.91 -9.69
CA THR A 110 -15.49 -34.04 -9.49
C THR A 110 -15.87 -32.59 -9.77
N LEU A 111 -15.34 -31.68 -8.96
CA LEU A 111 -15.41 -30.23 -9.11
C LEU A 111 -13.99 -29.70 -9.34
N ILE A 112 -13.79 -28.91 -10.39
CA ILE A 112 -12.54 -28.19 -10.66
C ILE A 112 -12.82 -26.69 -10.65
N ILE A 113 -12.09 -25.96 -9.80
CA ILE A 113 -12.16 -24.51 -9.69
C ILE A 113 -11.21 -23.85 -10.69
N TRP A 114 -11.78 -22.99 -11.54
CA TRP A 114 -11.14 -22.22 -12.62
C TRP A 114 -11.35 -20.70 -12.44
N THR A 115 -11.56 -20.24 -11.21
CA THR A 115 -11.51 -18.80 -10.89
C THR A 115 -10.13 -18.23 -11.16
N ASP A 116 -9.98 -16.91 -11.23
CA ASP A 116 -8.65 -16.31 -11.38
C ASP A 116 -7.75 -16.68 -10.17
N CYS A 117 -6.44 -16.62 -10.34
CA CYS A 117 -5.49 -17.30 -9.45
C CYS A 117 -4.88 -16.40 -8.34
N ASP A 118 -5.54 -15.29 -8.04
CA ASP A 118 -5.28 -14.39 -6.91
C ASP A 118 -6.02 -14.85 -5.62
N ARG A 119 -6.06 -13.99 -4.59
CA ARG A 119 -6.72 -14.31 -3.32
C ARG A 119 -8.24 -14.27 -3.41
N GLU A 120 -8.81 -13.26 -4.10
CA GLU A 120 -10.26 -13.14 -4.25
C GLU A 120 -10.81 -14.32 -5.09
N GLY A 121 -10.14 -14.71 -6.17
CA GLY A 121 -10.50 -15.88 -6.97
C GLY A 121 -10.40 -17.20 -6.19
N GLU A 122 -9.43 -17.35 -5.29
CA GLU A 122 -9.39 -18.51 -4.37
C GLU A 122 -10.57 -18.50 -3.39
N ASN A 123 -10.96 -17.32 -2.87
CA ASN A 123 -12.12 -17.15 -2.00
C ASN A 123 -13.45 -17.47 -2.70
N ILE A 124 -13.65 -16.97 -3.92
CA ILE A 124 -14.80 -17.32 -4.78
C ILE A 124 -14.82 -18.84 -5.06
N GLY A 125 -13.64 -19.46 -5.20
CA GLY A 125 -13.49 -20.91 -5.25
C GLY A 125 -14.10 -21.61 -4.03
N TYR A 126 -13.84 -21.10 -2.83
CA TYR A 126 -14.43 -21.60 -1.59
C TYR A 126 -15.94 -21.32 -1.45
N GLU A 127 -16.45 -20.21 -1.96
CA GLU A 127 -17.91 -19.98 -2.06
C GLU A 127 -18.59 -21.07 -2.90
N ILE A 128 -18.01 -21.39 -4.07
CA ILE A 128 -18.50 -22.46 -4.96
C ILE A 128 -18.41 -23.83 -4.26
N ILE A 129 -17.30 -24.13 -3.59
CA ILE A 129 -17.08 -25.37 -2.84
C ILE A 129 -18.13 -25.52 -1.72
N ASN A 130 -18.38 -24.47 -0.96
CA ASN A 130 -19.30 -24.50 0.18
C ASN A 130 -20.76 -24.70 -0.25
N LEU A 131 -21.17 -24.24 -1.43
CA LEU A 131 -22.47 -24.57 -2.03
C LEU A 131 -22.55 -26.00 -2.58
N CYS A 132 -21.43 -26.50 -3.14
CA CYS A 132 -21.38 -27.78 -3.86
C CYS A 132 -21.18 -28.99 -2.95
N ARG A 133 -20.27 -28.90 -1.98
CA ARG A 133 -19.82 -30.01 -1.11
C ARG A 133 -20.97 -30.66 -0.31
N PRO A 134 -21.92 -29.91 0.30
CA PRO A 134 -23.02 -30.53 1.05
C PRO A 134 -24.00 -31.37 0.21
N LEU A 135 -24.01 -31.17 -1.12
CA LEU A 135 -24.92 -31.87 -2.04
C LEU A 135 -24.35 -33.19 -2.59
N LYS A 136 -23.08 -33.51 -2.31
CA LYS A 136 -22.42 -34.68 -2.88
C LYS A 136 -21.36 -35.26 -1.95
N ASN A 137 -21.74 -36.29 -1.19
CA ASN A 137 -20.79 -37.11 -0.43
C ASN A 137 -19.71 -37.69 -1.35
N GLY A 138 -18.44 -37.60 -0.94
CA GLY A 138 -17.31 -38.08 -1.72
C GLY A 138 -16.94 -37.24 -2.95
N LEU A 139 -17.46 -36.00 -3.08
CA LEU A 139 -17.07 -35.08 -4.14
C LEU A 139 -15.55 -34.80 -4.12
N LYS A 140 -14.86 -35.19 -5.20
CA LYS A 140 -13.46 -34.82 -5.41
C LYS A 140 -13.36 -33.36 -5.82
N ILE A 141 -12.54 -32.57 -5.15
CA ILE A 141 -12.36 -31.14 -5.43
C ILE A 141 -10.91 -30.92 -5.86
N TYR A 142 -10.73 -30.11 -6.89
CA TYR A 142 -9.43 -29.70 -7.39
C TYR A 142 -9.42 -28.21 -7.76
N ARG A 143 -8.22 -27.64 -7.82
CA ARG A 143 -7.94 -26.28 -8.26
C ARG A 143 -7.05 -26.34 -9.50
N ALA A 144 -7.52 -25.73 -10.59
CA ALA A 144 -6.69 -25.43 -11.74
C ALA A 144 -5.92 -24.13 -11.45
N ARG A 145 -4.59 -24.15 -11.63
CA ARG A 145 -3.71 -22.98 -11.49
C ARG A 145 -3.18 -22.57 -12.86
N PHE A 146 -3.41 -21.33 -13.24
CA PHE A 146 -3.05 -20.77 -14.55
C PHE A 146 -2.75 -19.27 -14.43
N SER A 147 -2.01 -18.72 -15.39
CA SER A 147 -1.60 -17.30 -15.41
C SER A 147 -1.94 -16.57 -16.72
N GLU A 148 -2.55 -17.27 -17.64
CA GLU A 148 -2.85 -16.83 -19.01
C GLU A 148 -3.96 -17.74 -19.57
N ILE A 149 -4.84 -17.20 -20.41
CA ILE A 149 -5.92 -17.97 -21.07
C ILE A 149 -5.43 -18.43 -22.45
N THR A 150 -4.53 -19.41 -22.43
CA THR A 150 -3.94 -20.05 -23.62
C THR A 150 -4.13 -21.57 -23.57
N TYR A 151 -4.01 -22.25 -24.72
CA TYR A 151 -4.17 -23.71 -24.79
C TYR A 151 -3.16 -24.44 -23.90
N ASP A 152 -1.89 -24.10 -24.02
CA ASP A 152 -0.80 -24.75 -23.28
C ASP A 152 -0.88 -24.49 -21.78
N SER A 153 -1.37 -23.31 -21.36
CA SER A 153 -1.69 -23.00 -19.97
C SER A 153 -2.83 -23.87 -19.44
N ALA A 154 -3.95 -23.95 -20.16
CA ALA A 154 -5.10 -24.75 -19.74
C ALA A 154 -4.80 -26.25 -19.68
N VAL A 155 -4.02 -26.79 -20.64
CA VAL A 155 -3.58 -28.19 -20.63
C VAL A 155 -2.60 -28.45 -19.47
N ARG A 156 -1.60 -27.58 -19.24
CA ARG A 156 -0.71 -27.69 -18.07
C ARG A 156 -1.48 -27.66 -16.76
N ALA A 157 -2.50 -26.82 -16.64
CA ALA A 157 -3.34 -26.72 -15.44
C ALA A 157 -4.15 -28.01 -15.19
N LEU A 158 -4.68 -28.65 -16.24
CA LEU A 158 -5.37 -29.96 -16.15
C LEU A 158 -4.43 -31.12 -15.79
N SER A 159 -3.18 -31.08 -16.26
CA SER A 159 -2.16 -32.08 -15.91
C SER A 159 -1.59 -31.92 -14.50
N ASN A 160 -1.68 -30.71 -13.92
CA ASN A 160 -1.09 -30.35 -12.62
C ASN A 160 -2.13 -29.80 -11.64
N LEU A 161 -3.31 -30.43 -11.59
CA LEU A 161 -4.39 -30.08 -10.66
C LEU A 161 -3.93 -30.20 -9.21
N THR A 162 -4.18 -29.16 -8.41
CA THR A 162 -3.83 -29.10 -6.98
C THR A 162 -5.10 -29.08 -6.10
N GLN A 163 -4.94 -29.00 -4.78
CA GLN A 163 -6.04 -28.69 -3.87
C GLN A 163 -6.21 -27.16 -3.74
N PRO A 164 -7.44 -26.65 -3.56
CA PRO A 164 -7.68 -25.25 -3.19
C PRO A 164 -7.00 -24.87 -1.87
N ASP A 165 -6.58 -23.60 -1.73
CA ASP A 165 -5.91 -23.12 -0.51
C ASP A 165 -6.86 -22.38 0.45
N GLU A 166 -7.27 -23.08 1.50
CA GLU A 166 -8.16 -22.56 2.55
C GLU A 166 -7.58 -21.36 3.29
N ARG A 167 -6.25 -21.25 3.38
CA ARG A 167 -5.58 -20.17 4.14
C ARG A 167 -5.71 -18.84 3.42
N VAL A 168 -5.57 -18.88 2.09
CA VAL A 168 -5.76 -17.72 1.22
C VAL A 168 -7.22 -17.26 1.26
N SER A 169 -8.17 -18.20 1.15
CA SER A 169 -9.59 -17.91 1.32
C SER A 169 -9.90 -17.32 2.70
N ALA A 170 -9.35 -17.90 3.78
CA ALA A 170 -9.58 -17.41 5.14
C ALA A 170 -9.01 -16.01 5.38
N ALA A 171 -7.90 -15.63 4.75
CA ALA A 171 -7.38 -14.27 4.82
C ALA A 171 -8.34 -13.26 4.17
N VAL A 172 -8.94 -13.60 3.03
CA VAL A 172 -9.99 -12.77 2.41
C VAL A 172 -11.21 -12.65 3.31
N ASP A 173 -11.64 -13.73 3.98
CA ASP A 173 -12.78 -13.70 4.90
C ASP A 173 -12.54 -12.78 6.11
N VAL A 174 -11.36 -12.89 6.73
CA VAL A 174 -10.95 -11.98 7.81
C VAL A 174 -10.91 -10.53 7.34
N ARG A 175 -10.41 -10.27 6.13
CA ARG A 175 -10.40 -8.92 5.51
C ARG A 175 -11.83 -8.39 5.31
N GLN A 176 -12.70 -9.17 4.68
CA GLN A 176 -14.09 -8.80 4.40
C GLN A 176 -14.87 -8.51 5.68
N GLU A 177 -14.73 -9.34 6.72
CA GLU A 177 -15.41 -9.13 8.00
C GLU A 177 -14.87 -7.91 8.75
N LEU A 178 -13.56 -7.69 8.78
CA LEU A 178 -12.98 -6.49 9.39
C LEU A 178 -13.40 -5.21 8.66
N ASP A 179 -13.32 -5.19 7.33
CA ASP A 179 -13.73 -4.04 6.53
C ASP A 179 -15.24 -3.75 6.68
N LEU A 180 -16.08 -4.79 6.83
CA LEU A 180 -17.51 -4.65 7.18
C LEU A 180 -17.71 -4.05 8.58
N ARG A 181 -17.12 -4.65 9.62
CA ARG A 181 -17.30 -4.23 11.03
C ARG A 181 -16.81 -2.81 11.27
N ILE A 182 -15.56 -2.56 10.92
CA ILE A 182 -14.90 -1.26 11.10
C ILE A 182 -15.59 -0.21 10.20
N GLY A 183 -15.81 -0.54 8.94
CA GLY A 183 -16.45 0.35 7.97
C GLY A 183 -17.85 0.75 8.43
N ALA A 184 -18.70 -0.19 8.84
CA ALA A 184 -20.06 0.10 9.28
C ALA A 184 -20.10 0.88 10.59
N ALA A 185 -19.29 0.51 11.60
CA ALA A 185 -19.25 1.20 12.90
C ALA A 185 -18.90 2.69 12.74
N PHE A 186 -17.75 2.98 12.14
CA PHE A 186 -17.31 4.37 11.95
C PHE A 186 -18.19 5.14 10.95
N THR A 187 -18.64 4.52 9.85
CA THR A 187 -19.52 5.17 8.86
C THR A 187 -20.85 5.59 9.47
N ARG A 188 -21.55 4.68 10.17
CA ARG A 188 -22.85 5.01 10.80
C ARG A 188 -22.68 6.11 11.83
N PHE A 189 -21.67 5.98 12.68
CA PHE A 189 -21.35 6.94 13.73
C PHE A 189 -21.11 8.35 13.17
N GLN A 190 -20.17 8.52 12.23
CA GLN A 190 -19.83 9.85 11.71
C GLN A 190 -20.92 10.41 10.78
N THR A 191 -21.59 9.58 9.96
CA THR A 191 -22.68 10.05 9.08
C THR A 191 -23.84 10.60 9.91
N LEU A 192 -24.31 9.85 10.91
CA LEU A 192 -25.45 10.26 11.75
C LEU A 192 -25.10 11.44 12.68
N ARG A 193 -23.83 11.58 13.08
CA ARG A 193 -23.36 12.77 13.82
C ARG A 193 -23.39 14.01 12.93
N LEU A 194 -22.71 13.95 11.79
CA LEU A 194 -22.44 15.11 10.96
C LEU A 194 -23.68 15.60 10.20
N GLN A 195 -24.55 14.71 9.72
CA GLN A 195 -25.84 15.08 9.10
C GLN A 195 -26.80 15.80 10.07
N ARG A 196 -26.63 15.65 11.39
CA ARG A 196 -27.44 16.35 12.41
C ARG A 196 -26.92 17.74 12.74
N LEU A 197 -25.61 17.97 12.57
CA LEU A 197 -24.95 19.23 12.94
C LEU A 197 -24.80 20.19 11.76
N PHE A 198 -24.54 19.64 10.57
CA PHE A 198 -24.23 20.38 9.36
C PHE A 198 -25.24 20.01 8.27
N SER A 199 -25.52 20.96 7.36
CA SER A 199 -26.50 20.83 6.28
C SER A 199 -26.03 19.93 5.11
N PHE A 200 -25.55 18.73 5.42
CA PHE A 200 -25.31 17.68 4.43
C PHE A 200 -26.64 17.08 3.95
N ASP A 201 -26.69 16.58 2.71
CA ASP A 201 -27.85 15.82 2.26
C ASP A 201 -28.00 14.55 3.12
N SER A 202 -29.22 14.29 3.58
CA SER A 202 -29.68 13.02 4.16
C SER A 202 -29.19 11.76 3.41
N LYS A 203 -29.00 11.84 2.09
CA LYS A 203 -28.49 10.76 1.22
C LYS A 203 -26.97 10.67 1.16
N GLN A 204 -26.24 11.70 1.61
CA GLN A 204 -24.79 11.73 1.57
C GLN A 204 -24.19 10.88 2.69
N VAL A 205 -23.74 9.67 2.34
CA VAL A 205 -23.05 8.77 3.26
C VAL A 205 -21.59 9.19 3.42
N ILE A 206 -21.23 9.61 4.63
CA ILE A 206 -19.86 9.97 5.00
C ILE A 206 -19.18 8.67 5.48
N SER A 207 -18.63 7.90 4.55
CA SER A 207 -18.04 6.59 4.85
C SER A 207 -16.63 6.64 5.42
N TYR A 208 -16.36 5.77 6.38
CA TYR A 208 -15.02 5.41 6.83
C TYR A 208 -14.63 4.04 6.26
N GLY A 209 -13.33 3.83 5.99
CA GLY A 209 -12.78 2.54 5.61
C GLY A 209 -11.32 2.43 6.06
N SER A 210 -10.94 1.25 6.57
CA SER A 210 -9.65 1.01 7.24
C SER A 210 -8.42 1.36 6.37
N CYS A 211 -8.50 1.15 5.05
CA CYS A 211 -7.48 1.57 4.07
C CYS A 211 -7.83 2.88 3.34
N GLN A 212 -9.12 3.15 3.13
CA GLN A 212 -9.62 4.37 2.50
C GLN A 212 -9.14 5.63 3.25
N PHE A 213 -9.18 5.59 4.58
CA PHE A 213 -8.88 6.75 5.42
C PHE A 213 -7.38 7.12 5.45
N PRO A 214 -6.41 6.21 5.63
CA PRO A 214 -4.99 6.57 5.48
C PRO A 214 -4.59 6.91 4.05
N THR A 215 -5.29 6.40 3.02
CA THR A 215 -5.08 6.82 1.62
C THR A 215 -5.44 8.30 1.44
N LEU A 216 -6.56 8.75 2.02
CA LEU A 216 -6.90 10.18 2.09
C LEU A 216 -5.88 10.98 2.93
N GLY A 217 -5.40 10.38 4.03
CA GLY A 217 -4.39 10.97 4.91
C GLY A 217 -3.14 11.42 4.18
N PHE A 218 -2.62 10.64 3.21
CA PHE A 218 -1.48 11.06 2.38
C PHE A 218 -1.75 12.32 1.54
N ILE A 219 -2.96 12.47 1.01
CA ILE A 219 -3.36 13.65 0.21
C ILE A 219 -3.47 14.87 1.11
N VAL A 220 -4.16 14.74 2.24
CA VAL A 220 -4.31 15.83 3.22
C VAL A 220 -2.95 16.25 3.79
N GLU A 221 -2.08 15.30 4.13
CA GLU A 221 -0.72 15.57 4.59
C GLU A 221 0.10 16.33 3.54
N ARG A 222 0.07 15.92 2.26
CA ARG A 222 0.76 16.67 1.20
C ARG A 222 0.18 18.07 0.99
N TYR A 223 -1.15 18.21 1.06
CA TYR A 223 -1.82 19.50 0.93
C TYR A 223 -1.39 20.44 2.07
N LEU A 224 -1.46 19.99 3.32
CA LEU A 224 -1.03 20.79 4.47
C LEU A 224 0.49 21.08 4.47
N GLN A 225 1.33 20.17 3.95
CA GLN A 225 2.76 20.44 3.71
C GLN A 225 3.00 21.53 2.67
N ARG A 226 2.08 21.72 1.71
CA ARG A 226 2.15 22.78 0.69
C ARG A 226 1.61 24.11 1.22
N GLU A 227 0.46 24.10 1.88
CA GLU A 227 -0.17 25.33 2.37
C GLU A 227 0.61 25.98 3.52
N ASN A 228 1.22 25.17 4.40
CA ASN A 228 2.06 25.67 5.50
C ASN A 228 3.54 25.85 5.09
N PHE A 229 3.86 25.82 3.79
CA PHE A 229 5.24 25.96 3.31
C PHE A 229 5.69 27.42 3.33
N ILE A 230 6.65 27.75 4.18
CA ILE A 230 7.30 29.05 4.19
C ILE A 230 8.39 29.05 3.12
N ARG A 231 8.32 30.02 2.19
CA ARG A 231 9.36 30.23 1.18
C ARG A 231 10.58 30.88 1.80
N GLU A 232 11.75 30.38 1.43
CA GLU A 232 13.03 30.89 1.88
C GLU A 232 13.82 31.38 0.65
N PRO A 233 14.27 32.64 0.61
CA PRO A 233 15.14 33.12 -0.45
C PRO A 233 16.50 32.43 -0.36
N PHE A 234 17.12 32.19 -1.51
CA PHE A 234 18.48 31.68 -1.59
C PHE A 234 19.21 32.29 -2.77
N TRP A 235 20.54 32.32 -2.69
CA TRP A 235 21.43 32.82 -3.72
C TRP A 235 22.32 31.69 -4.22
N LYS A 236 22.59 31.69 -5.52
CA LYS A 236 23.57 30.80 -6.17
C LYS A 236 24.44 31.62 -7.10
N ILE A 237 25.70 31.21 -7.23
CA ILE A 237 26.60 31.78 -8.23
C ILE A 237 26.44 30.96 -9.50
N TYR A 238 26.05 31.62 -10.58
CA TYR A 238 25.90 31.08 -11.93
C TYR A 238 27.13 31.47 -12.75
N VAL A 239 27.73 30.49 -13.43
CA VAL A 239 28.91 30.65 -14.27
C VAL A 239 28.63 30.00 -15.61
N GLU A 240 28.77 30.75 -16.68
CA GLU A 240 28.72 30.24 -18.06
C GLU A 240 29.98 30.62 -18.84
N HIS A 241 30.34 29.77 -19.79
CA HIS A 241 31.40 30.01 -20.75
C HIS A 241 30.94 29.59 -22.14
N GLN A 242 31.06 30.51 -23.08
CA GLN A 242 30.91 30.30 -24.51
C GLN A 242 32.32 30.26 -25.11
N THR A 243 32.69 29.14 -25.72
CA THR A 243 34.00 28.99 -26.36
C THR A 243 34.05 29.76 -27.68
N ASP A 244 35.26 29.96 -28.23
CA ASP A 244 35.50 30.63 -29.52
C ASP A 244 34.69 30.03 -30.68
N ASN A 245 34.36 28.74 -30.60
CA ASN A 245 33.51 28.01 -31.54
C ASN A 245 31.99 28.18 -31.28
N ASN A 246 31.59 29.17 -30.46
CA ASN A 246 30.23 29.43 -29.99
C ASN A 246 29.56 28.24 -29.26
N GLN A 247 30.33 27.34 -28.64
CA GLN A 247 29.77 26.24 -27.85
C GLN A 247 29.54 26.69 -26.40
N PHE A 248 28.34 26.46 -25.88
CA PHE A 248 27.90 26.91 -24.56
C PHE A 248 28.17 25.87 -23.45
N CYS A 249 28.63 26.34 -22.28
CA CYS A 249 28.85 25.52 -21.10
C CYS A 249 28.41 26.23 -19.80
N GLU A 250 27.37 25.72 -19.15
CA GLU A 250 26.99 26.08 -17.78
C GLU A 250 27.79 25.26 -16.75
N PHE A 251 28.41 25.95 -15.79
CA PHE A 251 29.13 25.36 -14.66
C PHE A 251 28.33 25.53 -13.36
N ILE A 252 28.01 24.41 -12.71
CA ILE A 252 27.21 24.36 -11.48
C ILE A 252 28.12 24.51 -10.27
N TRP A 253 27.85 25.50 -9.42
CA TRP A 253 28.57 25.74 -8.17
C TRP A 253 28.51 24.54 -7.22
N GLU A 254 29.65 24.08 -6.68
CA GLU A 254 29.68 22.89 -5.81
C GLU A 254 29.00 23.12 -4.45
N ARG A 255 28.87 24.37 -4.00
CA ARG A 255 28.05 24.73 -2.82
C ARG A 255 26.55 24.68 -3.09
N ASN A 256 26.13 24.53 -4.36
CA ASN A 256 24.75 24.56 -4.85
C ASN A 256 24.05 25.93 -4.64
N ARG A 257 23.81 26.32 -3.39
CA ARG A 257 23.15 27.58 -2.99
C ARG A 257 23.40 27.91 -1.52
N LEU A 258 23.30 29.19 -1.18
CA LEU A 258 23.32 29.69 0.21
C LEU A 258 22.00 30.41 0.53
N PHE A 259 21.52 30.27 1.77
CA PHE A 259 20.31 30.93 2.27
C PHE A 259 20.59 32.30 2.92
N GLU A 260 21.84 32.75 2.88
CA GLU A 260 22.29 34.01 3.46
C GLU A 260 22.90 34.88 2.36
N HIS A 261 22.41 36.12 2.23
CA HIS A 261 22.86 37.04 1.18
C HIS A 261 24.33 37.43 1.36
N GLN A 262 24.71 37.89 2.55
CA GLN A 262 26.04 38.46 2.79
C GLN A 262 27.18 37.47 2.54
N PRO A 263 27.14 36.20 3.01
CA PRO A 263 28.14 35.20 2.65
C PRO A 263 28.17 34.87 1.16
N CYS A 264 27.03 34.91 0.45
CA CYS A 264 27.02 34.69 -0.99
C CYS A 264 27.62 35.87 -1.76
N LEU A 265 27.32 37.10 -1.34
CA LEU A 265 27.89 38.33 -1.89
C LEU A 265 29.41 38.37 -1.69
N MET A 266 29.91 38.10 -0.47
CA MET A 266 31.36 38.04 -0.22
C MET A 266 32.09 37.03 -1.12
N ILE A 267 31.47 35.87 -1.39
CA ILE A 267 32.05 34.87 -2.30
C ILE A 267 31.98 35.33 -3.76
N TYR A 268 30.88 35.98 -4.15
CA TYR A 268 30.74 36.57 -5.48
C TYR A 268 31.76 37.70 -5.72
N ASP A 269 31.98 38.58 -4.74
CA ASP A 269 32.97 39.66 -4.83
C ASP A 269 34.38 39.10 -4.99
N MET A 270 34.77 38.10 -4.18
CA MET A 270 36.07 37.39 -4.35
C MET A 270 36.23 36.78 -5.76
N ILE A 271 35.14 36.24 -6.34
CA ILE A 271 35.13 35.73 -7.72
C ILE A 271 35.24 36.85 -8.76
N MET A 272 34.65 38.03 -8.51
CA MET A 272 34.74 39.17 -9.42
C MET A 272 36.11 39.87 -9.36
N ASP A 273 36.81 39.80 -8.23
CA ASP A 273 38.20 40.26 -8.07
C ASP A 273 39.18 39.32 -8.81
N GLU A 274 38.98 38.00 -8.76
CA GLU A 274 39.81 36.99 -9.44
C GLU A 274 38.98 36.06 -10.37
N PRO A 275 38.40 36.56 -11.48
CA PRO A 275 37.42 35.82 -12.29
C PRO A 275 38.02 34.79 -13.26
N LEU A 276 39.35 34.59 -13.23
CA LEU A 276 40.02 33.63 -14.11
C LEU A 276 39.72 32.21 -13.67
N ALA A 277 38.92 31.49 -14.45
CA ALA A 277 38.63 30.08 -14.24
C ALA A 277 39.83 29.23 -14.63
N LYS A 278 40.19 28.26 -13.78
CA LYS A 278 41.18 27.21 -14.08
C LYS A 278 40.53 25.83 -14.08
N VAL A 279 40.74 25.04 -15.12
CA VAL A 279 40.32 23.63 -15.19
C VAL A 279 41.18 22.78 -14.27
N MET A 280 40.56 22.20 -13.25
CA MET A 280 41.24 21.45 -12.18
C MET A 280 41.19 19.93 -12.37
N ASP A 281 40.15 19.42 -13.04
CA ASP A 281 39.89 17.98 -13.16
C ASP A 281 38.97 17.72 -14.35
N ILE A 282 39.31 16.75 -15.20
CA ILE A 282 38.46 16.26 -16.29
C ILE A 282 38.34 14.75 -16.14
N LYS A 283 37.13 14.28 -15.85
CA LYS A 283 36.84 12.85 -15.65
C LYS A 283 35.76 12.39 -16.60
N SER A 284 36.14 11.55 -17.56
CA SER A 284 35.20 10.72 -18.31
C SER A 284 35.03 9.37 -17.64
N LYS A 285 33.80 8.85 -17.62
CA LYS A 285 33.48 7.50 -17.13
C LYS A 285 32.30 6.91 -17.89
N ASN A 286 32.34 5.60 -18.09
CA ASN A 286 31.22 4.83 -18.62
C ASN A 286 29.98 5.02 -17.73
N LYS A 287 28.87 5.43 -18.34
CA LYS A 287 27.56 5.61 -17.71
C LYS A 287 26.55 4.73 -18.42
N SER A 288 25.83 3.91 -17.64
CA SER A 288 24.70 3.13 -18.15
C SER A 288 23.38 3.72 -17.67
N LYS A 289 22.37 3.72 -18.54
CA LYS A 289 20.97 3.87 -18.13
C LYS A 289 20.29 2.51 -18.22
N TRP A 290 19.85 2.02 -17.07
CA TRP A 290 19.27 0.69 -16.95
C TRP A 290 17.88 0.61 -17.60
N ARG A 291 17.66 -0.45 -18.38
CA ARG A 291 16.35 -0.82 -18.94
C ARG A 291 15.33 -1.10 -17.82
N PRO A 292 14.00 -1.08 -18.07
CA PRO A 292 13.02 -1.36 -17.03
C PRO A 292 13.21 -2.78 -16.44
N THR A 293 12.83 -2.97 -15.18
CA THR A 293 12.65 -4.31 -14.61
C THR A 293 11.42 -4.98 -15.21
N ALA A 294 11.18 -6.28 -14.97
CA ALA A 294 9.92 -6.90 -15.37
C ALA A 294 8.71 -6.23 -14.67
N LEU A 295 7.56 -6.20 -15.36
CA LEU A 295 6.38 -5.41 -15.00
C LEU A 295 5.52 -6.11 -13.95
N ASP A 296 5.25 -5.44 -12.83
CA ASP A 296 4.23 -5.82 -11.85
C ASP A 296 3.02 -4.87 -11.95
N THR A 297 1.94 -5.16 -11.21
CA THR A 297 0.71 -4.34 -11.24
C THR A 297 0.98 -2.89 -10.84
N VAL A 298 1.79 -2.69 -9.80
CA VAL A 298 2.04 -1.35 -9.24
C VAL A 298 2.76 -0.48 -10.25
N GLU A 299 3.83 -0.98 -10.89
CA GLU A 299 4.53 -0.19 -11.91
C GLU A 299 3.68 -0.04 -13.18
N MET A 300 2.83 -1.00 -13.54
CA MET A 300 1.85 -0.85 -14.63
C MET A 300 0.88 0.32 -14.37
N GLU A 301 0.24 0.38 -13.20
CA GLU A 301 -0.68 1.47 -12.83
C GLU A 301 0.05 2.82 -12.80
N LYS A 302 1.23 2.89 -12.17
CA LYS A 302 2.03 4.12 -12.11
C LYS A 302 2.47 4.56 -13.50
N LEU A 303 2.85 3.66 -14.40
CA LEU A 303 3.24 4.00 -15.78
C LEU A 303 2.03 4.42 -16.61
N ALA A 304 0.90 3.73 -16.53
CA ALA A 304 -0.32 4.09 -17.24
C ALA A 304 -0.83 5.48 -16.80
N SER A 305 -0.76 5.82 -15.51
CA SER A 305 -1.09 7.16 -15.02
C SER A 305 -0.10 8.23 -15.52
N ARG A 306 1.21 8.02 -15.37
CA ARG A 306 2.25 8.98 -15.79
C ARG A 306 2.39 9.16 -17.31
N LYS A 307 2.12 8.12 -18.11
CA LYS A 307 2.46 8.07 -19.54
C LYS A 307 1.24 8.01 -20.45
N LEU A 308 0.18 7.30 -20.06
CA LEU A 308 -1.06 7.14 -20.85
C LEU A 308 -2.21 8.04 -20.35
N ARG A 309 -2.03 8.71 -19.20
CA ARG A 309 -3.08 9.50 -18.52
C ARG A 309 -4.33 8.66 -18.18
N MET A 310 -4.16 7.37 -17.90
CA MET A 310 -5.23 6.47 -17.43
C MET A 310 -5.23 6.43 -15.90
N THR A 311 -6.40 6.33 -15.26
CA THR A 311 -6.44 6.07 -13.80
C THR A 311 -6.10 4.61 -13.51
N GLY A 312 -5.66 4.30 -12.29
CA GLY A 312 -5.35 2.93 -11.86
C GLY A 312 -6.55 2.00 -12.10
N LYS A 313 -7.75 2.41 -11.64
CA LYS A 313 -8.98 1.65 -11.87
C LYS A 313 -9.24 1.39 -13.36
N LYS A 314 -9.07 2.41 -14.21
CA LYS A 314 -9.27 2.27 -15.67
C LYS A 314 -8.22 1.36 -16.30
N THR A 315 -6.98 1.43 -15.81
CA THR A 315 -5.87 0.56 -16.23
C THR A 315 -6.20 -0.90 -15.91
N MET A 316 -6.67 -1.19 -14.68
CA MET A 316 -7.07 -2.54 -14.28
C MET A 316 -8.29 -3.04 -15.07
N ASP A 317 -9.32 -2.21 -15.26
CA ASP A 317 -10.51 -2.55 -16.07
C ASP A 317 -10.15 -2.92 -17.53
N ILE A 318 -9.09 -2.31 -18.10
CA ILE A 318 -8.60 -2.60 -19.46
C ILE A 318 -7.67 -3.81 -19.45
N ALA A 319 -6.77 -3.93 -18.46
CA ALA A 319 -5.85 -5.05 -18.34
C ALA A 319 -6.61 -6.38 -18.15
N GLU A 320 -7.66 -6.41 -17.33
CA GLU A 320 -8.54 -7.59 -17.20
C GLU A 320 -9.18 -7.97 -18.53
N LYS A 321 -9.60 -7.01 -19.36
CA LYS A 321 -10.15 -7.30 -20.71
C LYS A 321 -9.10 -7.88 -21.66
N LEU A 322 -7.86 -7.36 -21.63
CA LEU A 322 -6.76 -7.87 -22.43
C LEU A 322 -6.38 -9.31 -22.01
N TYR A 323 -6.39 -9.59 -20.70
CA TYR A 323 -6.20 -10.94 -20.15
C TYR A 323 -7.34 -11.90 -20.53
N MET A 324 -8.60 -11.48 -20.43
CA MET A 324 -9.77 -12.26 -20.90
C MET A 324 -9.72 -12.57 -22.41
N LYS A 325 -9.10 -11.69 -23.21
CA LYS A 325 -8.82 -11.91 -24.64
C LYS A 325 -7.58 -12.80 -24.90
N GLY A 326 -6.83 -13.20 -23.87
CA GLY A 326 -5.61 -14.00 -24.00
C GLY A 326 -4.40 -13.24 -24.59
N LEU A 327 -4.40 -11.91 -24.51
CA LEU A 327 -3.36 -11.04 -25.10
C LEU A 327 -2.24 -10.68 -24.12
N ILE A 328 -2.52 -10.67 -22.82
CA ILE A 328 -1.54 -10.50 -21.75
C ILE A 328 -1.71 -11.56 -20.66
N SER A 329 -0.65 -11.79 -19.89
CA SER A 329 -0.73 -12.56 -18.65
C SER A 329 -1.57 -11.84 -17.58
N TYR A 330 -1.94 -12.57 -16.53
CA TYR A 330 -2.80 -12.09 -15.47
C TYR A 330 -2.29 -10.77 -14.83
N PRO A 331 -3.10 -9.69 -14.77
CA PRO A 331 -2.61 -8.34 -14.47
C PRO A 331 -2.57 -7.97 -12.98
N ARG A 332 -2.99 -8.86 -12.07
CA ARG A 332 -2.90 -8.68 -10.60
C ARG A 332 -1.77 -9.57 -10.06
N THR A 333 -0.55 -9.04 -10.00
CA THR A 333 0.65 -9.77 -9.56
C THR A 333 1.66 -8.83 -8.89
N GLU A 334 2.30 -9.31 -7.82
CA GLU A 334 3.47 -8.67 -7.18
C GLU A 334 4.79 -9.20 -7.76
N THR A 335 4.75 -10.09 -8.76
CA THR A 335 5.94 -10.72 -9.34
C THR A 335 6.60 -9.83 -10.40
N ASN A 336 7.85 -9.48 -10.14
CA ASN A 336 8.74 -8.82 -11.11
C ASN A 336 9.97 -9.67 -11.46
N ILE A 337 9.83 -11.01 -11.38
CA ILE A 337 10.83 -12.00 -11.76
C ILE A 337 10.21 -12.98 -12.75
N PHE A 338 10.72 -13.07 -13.98
CA PHE A 338 10.33 -14.15 -14.90
C PHE A 338 10.85 -15.51 -14.39
N PRO A 339 9.98 -16.52 -14.19
CA PRO A 339 10.38 -17.87 -13.82
C PRO A 339 11.24 -18.55 -14.90
N SER A 340 12.12 -19.46 -14.50
CA SER A 340 13.02 -20.22 -15.39
C SER A 340 12.28 -21.12 -16.39
N GLU A 341 11.04 -21.47 -16.07
CA GLU A 341 10.20 -22.41 -16.84
C GLU A 341 9.48 -21.72 -18.00
N ILE A 342 9.48 -20.38 -18.05
CA ILE A 342 8.86 -19.61 -19.13
C ILE A 342 9.88 -19.39 -20.25
N ASN A 343 9.66 -20.06 -21.39
CA ASN A 343 10.40 -19.76 -22.60
C ASN A 343 9.95 -18.40 -23.17
N LEU A 344 10.84 -17.41 -23.12
CA LEU A 344 10.57 -16.05 -23.57
C LEU A 344 10.63 -15.87 -25.09
N ASN A 345 11.26 -16.81 -25.83
CA ASN A 345 11.45 -16.66 -27.28
C ASN A 345 10.13 -16.65 -28.07
N PRO A 346 9.15 -17.56 -27.85
CA PRO A 346 7.86 -17.49 -28.53
C PRO A 346 7.09 -16.19 -28.26
N LEU A 347 7.20 -15.65 -27.04
CA LEU A 347 6.54 -14.42 -26.63
C LEU A 347 7.10 -13.19 -27.37
N VAL A 348 8.41 -13.16 -27.62
CA VAL A 348 9.05 -12.13 -28.48
C VAL A 348 8.76 -12.39 -29.96
N GLN A 349 8.80 -13.65 -30.41
CA GLN A 349 8.48 -14.05 -31.79
C GLN A 349 7.07 -13.60 -32.20
N ASN A 350 6.10 -13.66 -31.30
CA ASN A 350 4.75 -13.17 -31.56
C ASN A 350 4.69 -11.66 -31.90
N GLN A 351 5.72 -10.87 -31.56
CA GLN A 351 5.73 -9.41 -31.73
C GLN A 351 6.51 -8.91 -32.97
N ILE A 352 7.15 -9.81 -33.76
CA ILE A 352 8.04 -9.38 -34.86
C ILE A 352 7.31 -8.71 -36.05
N ASN A 353 6.00 -8.91 -36.17
CA ASN A 353 5.20 -8.41 -37.29
C ASN A 353 4.60 -7.01 -37.04
N ASP A 354 4.75 -6.42 -35.85
CA ASP A 354 4.26 -5.06 -35.58
C ASP A 354 5.16 -4.01 -36.25
N GLN A 355 4.58 -3.09 -37.01
CA GLN A 355 5.31 -2.06 -37.75
C GLN A 355 6.10 -1.09 -36.83
N ARG A 356 5.72 -0.96 -35.56
CA ARG A 356 6.28 0.02 -34.59
C ARG A 356 7.45 -0.52 -33.77
N TRP A 357 7.60 -1.85 -33.67
CA TRP A 357 8.63 -2.50 -32.83
C TRP A 357 9.13 -3.86 -33.33
N GLY A 358 8.59 -4.40 -34.43
CA GLY A 358 8.90 -5.74 -34.93
C GLY A 358 10.40 -5.96 -35.19
N THR A 359 11.06 -5.00 -35.84
CA THR A 359 12.52 -4.99 -36.05
C THR A 359 13.30 -5.05 -34.73
N PHE A 360 12.81 -4.40 -33.68
CA PHE A 360 13.42 -4.47 -32.35
C PHE A 360 13.20 -5.84 -31.70
N ALA A 361 12.00 -6.42 -31.83
CA ALA A 361 11.72 -7.77 -31.35
C ALA A 361 12.64 -8.81 -32.02
N GLN A 362 12.88 -8.68 -33.33
CA GLN A 362 13.87 -9.51 -34.04
C GLN A 362 15.29 -9.32 -33.50
N ARG A 363 15.71 -8.08 -33.17
CA ARG A 363 17.00 -7.82 -32.51
C ARG A 363 17.12 -8.52 -31.15
N VAL A 364 16.04 -8.52 -30.34
CA VAL A 364 16.00 -9.22 -29.04
C VAL A 364 16.08 -10.74 -29.19
N LEU A 365 15.49 -11.33 -30.23
CA LEU A 365 15.65 -12.76 -30.54
C LEU A 365 17.11 -13.08 -30.92
N ASN A 366 17.71 -12.27 -31.80
CA ASN A 366 19.09 -12.48 -32.26
C ASN A 366 20.12 -12.36 -31.12
N ASP A 367 19.90 -11.45 -30.16
CA ASP A 367 20.73 -11.28 -28.96
C ASP A 367 20.47 -12.33 -27.85
N GLY A 368 19.34 -13.04 -27.94
CA GLY A 368 18.76 -13.85 -26.88
C GLY A 368 18.05 -13.00 -25.79
N PRO A 369 16.77 -13.25 -25.45
CA PRO A 369 16.05 -12.52 -24.40
C PRO A 369 16.73 -12.57 -23.03
N ARG A 370 17.06 -11.42 -22.43
CA ARG A 370 17.75 -11.31 -21.13
C ARG A 370 16.99 -10.41 -20.14
N PRO A 371 15.94 -10.92 -19.47
CA PRO A 371 15.08 -10.13 -18.61
C PRO A 371 15.85 -9.47 -17.47
N ARG A 372 15.55 -8.19 -17.21
CA ARG A 372 15.95 -7.52 -15.98
C ARG A 372 14.96 -7.87 -14.85
N ASN A 373 15.19 -8.99 -14.18
CA ASN A 373 14.39 -9.38 -13.04
C ASN A 373 14.59 -8.43 -11.84
N GLY A 374 13.51 -8.21 -11.08
CA GLY A 374 13.47 -7.45 -9.83
C GLY A 374 13.82 -8.32 -8.63
N LYS A 375 12.95 -8.34 -7.61
CA LYS A 375 13.19 -9.00 -6.30
C LYS A 375 11.96 -9.68 -5.69
N ASN A 376 10.78 -9.45 -6.26
CA ASN A 376 9.51 -9.86 -5.67
C ASN A 376 8.88 -10.99 -6.49
N THR A 377 8.22 -11.92 -5.80
CA THR A 377 7.33 -12.91 -6.41
C THR A 377 6.22 -13.31 -5.45
N ASP A 378 5.01 -13.40 -5.97
CA ASP A 378 3.83 -13.98 -5.30
C ASP A 378 3.80 -15.51 -5.37
N LYS A 379 4.69 -16.13 -6.17
CA LYS A 379 4.74 -17.57 -6.50
C LYS A 379 3.47 -18.12 -7.18
N ALA A 380 2.57 -17.25 -7.62
CA ALA A 380 1.33 -17.58 -8.30
C ALA A 380 1.39 -17.23 -9.79
N HIS A 381 1.97 -16.08 -10.11
CA HIS A 381 1.94 -15.45 -11.43
C HIS A 381 3.34 -14.98 -11.88
N PRO A 382 3.64 -15.04 -13.18
CA PRO A 382 4.79 -14.34 -13.76
C PRO A 382 4.50 -12.84 -13.89
N PRO A 383 5.50 -12.01 -14.22
CA PRO A 383 5.31 -10.59 -14.51
C PRO A 383 4.30 -10.36 -15.64
N ILE A 384 3.71 -9.17 -15.69
CA ILE A 384 2.75 -8.76 -16.72
C ILE A 384 3.48 -8.67 -18.07
N HIS A 385 3.09 -9.50 -19.04
CA HIS A 385 3.74 -9.60 -20.35
C HIS A 385 2.73 -9.94 -21.45
N PRO A 386 3.02 -9.63 -22.73
CA PRO A 386 2.16 -10.02 -23.83
C PRO A 386 2.28 -11.51 -24.11
N THR A 387 1.14 -12.21 -24.12
CA THR A 387 1.06 -13.66 -24.40
C THR A 387 0.85 -13.93 -25.88
N ARG A 388 0.14 -13.03 -26.59
CA ARG A 388 -0.17 -13.15 -28.01
C ARG A 388 -0.34 -11.77 -28.66
N TYR A 389 -0.01 -11.65 -29.94
CA TYR A 389 -0.38 -10.50 -30.76
C TYR A 389 -1.89 -10.51 -31.11
N PRO A 390 -2.58 -9.35 -31.12
CA PRO A 390 -4.02 -9.31 -31.40
C PRO A 390 -4.36 -9.65 -32.86
N ASP A 391 -5.33 -10.56 -33.04
CA ASP A 391 -5.84 -10.97 -34.36
C ASP A 391 -6.72 -9.91 -35.05
N GLY A 392 -7.07 -8.82 -34.35
CA GLY A 392 -8.00 -7.81 -34.82
C GLY A 392 -7.85 -6.49 -34.06
N GLN A 393 -8.62 -5.47 -34.46
CA GLN A 393 -8.50 -4.13 -33.89
C GLN A 393 -8.88 -4.10 -32.40
N LEU A 394 -7.98 -3.55 -31.60
CA LEU A 394 -8.24 -3.14 -30.23
C LEU A 394 -8.82 -1.72 -30.23
N THR A 395 -9.60 -1.37 -29.20
CA THR A 395 -9.98 0.03 -28.98
C THR A 395 -8.74 0.88 -28.68
N ASP A 396 -8.78 2.20 -28.93
CA ASP A 396 -7.64 3.10 -28.69
C ASP A 396 -7.00 2.95 -27.30
N GLU A 397 -7.81 2.73 -26.27
CA GLU A 397 -7.34 2.62 -24.89
C GLU A 397 -6.78 1.23 -24.57
N GLU A 398 -7.39 0.17 -25.12
CA GLU A 398 -6.81 -1.18 -25.09
C GLU A 398 -5.47 -1.25 -25.83
N ASN A 399 -5.37 -0.63 -27.02
CA ASN A 399 -4.15 -0.56 -27.81
C ASN A 399 -3.05 0.23 -27.08
N LYS A 400 -3.38 1.38 -26.47
CA LYS A 400 -2.41 2.17 -25.67
C LYS A 400 -1.82 1.39 -24.49
N LEU A 401 -2.65 0.63 -23.76
CA LEU A 401 -2.16 -0.17 -22.64
C LEU A 401 -1.39 -1.42 -23.12
N TYR A 402 -1.89 -2.11 -24.16
CA TYR A 402 -1.19 -3.25 -24.76
C TYR A 402 0.18 -2.84 -25.34
N GLU A 403 0.27 -1.72 -26.07
CA GLU A 403 1.53 -1.16 -26.56
C GLU A 403 2.51 -0.83 -25.42
N LEU A 404 2.02 -0.28 -24.31
CA LEU A 404 2.87 -0.03 -23.13
C LEU A 404 3.45 -1.33 -22.57
N ILE A 405 2.62 -2.37 -22.43
CA ILE A 405 3.03 -3.68 -21.91
C ILE A 405 4.04 -4.34 -22.87
N VAL A 406 3.78 -4.34 -24.19
CA VAL A 406 4.70 -4.93 -25.19
C VAL A 406 6.04 -4.19 -25.23
N ARG A 407 6.03 -2.85 -25.30
CA ARG A 407 7.27 -2.06 -25.31
C ARG A 407 8.06 -2.25 -24.02
N HIS A 408 7.39 -2.33 -22.87
CA HIS A 408 8.05 -2.57 -21.58
C HIS A 408 8.67 -3.97 -21.51
N PHE A 409 7.96 -4.99 -21.99
CA PHE A 409 8.45 -6.35 -22.11
C PHE A 409 9.71 -6.43 -22.99
N LEU A 410 9.64 -5.95 -24.24
CA LEU A 410 10.78 -5.95 -25.16
C LEU A 410 11.97 -5.16 -24.61
N ALA A 411 11.73 -4.04 -23.93
CA ALA A 411 12.76 -3.24 -23.28
C ALA A 411 13.43 -3.98 -22.11
N CYS A 412 12.67 -4.65 -21.24
CA CYS A 412 13.16 -5.44 -20.12
C CYS A 412 14.07 -6.60 -20.58
N LEU A 413 13.76 -7.18 -21.74
CA LEU A 413 14.53 -8.28 -22.36
C LEU A 413 15.80 -7.82 -23.12
N SER A 414 15.98 -6.52 -23.33
CA SER A 414 17.06 -5.94 -24.13
C SER A 414 18.35 -5.69 -23.31
N LYS A 415 19.26 -4.86 -23.86
CA LYS A 415 20.46 -4.37 -23.19
C LYS A 415 20.20 -3.01 -22.53
N ASP A 416 20.97 -2.68 -21.49
CA ASP A 416 20.96 -1.33 -20.90
C ASP A 416 21.59 -0.32 -21.87
N ALA A 417 21.11 0.92 -21.88
CA ALA A 417 21.71 1.96 -22.72
C ALA A 417 23.09 2.37 -22.18
N GLN A 418 24.06 2.60 -23.06
CA GLN A 418 25.46 2.90 -22.72
C GLN A 418 25.88 4.27 -23.28
N GLY A 419 26.71 4.98 -22.52
CA GLY A 419 27.25 6.28 -22.88
C GLY A 419 28.43 6.67 -22.00
N ASP A 420 28.96 7.86 -22.23
CA ASP A 420 30.09 8.42 -21.48
C ASP A 420 29.66 9.70 -20.78
N GLU A 421 29.82 9.73 -19.45
CA GLU A 421 29.58 10.92 -18.63
C GLU A 421 30.92 11.61 -18.39
N THR A 422 31.10 12.78 -19.01
CA THR A 422 32.27 13.64 -18.82
C THR A 422 31.93 14.73 -17.81
N ILE A 423 32.76 14.85 -16.77
CA ILE A 423 32.64 15.88 -15.73
C ILE A 423 33.90 16.74 -15.78
N ILE A 424 33.72 18.04 -15.94
CA ILE A 424 34.78 19.05 -15.96
C ILE A 424 34.63 19.88 -14.68
N LYS A 425 35.68 19.99 -13.88
CA LYS A 425 35.71 20.87 -12.71
C LYS A 425 36.60 22.07 -12.98
N ILE A 426 36.13 23.23 -12.57
CA ILE A 426 36.88 24.49 -12.59
C ILE A 426 36.96 25.08 -11.19
N ASN A 427 38.00 25.86 -10.95
CA ASN A 427 38.14 26.72 -9.77
C ASN A 427 38.21 28.19 -10.22
N ILE A 428 37.54 29.08 -9.49
CA ILE A 428 37.60 30.54 -9.63
C ILE A 428 37.69 31.10 -8.20
N ALA A 429 38.70 31.91 -7.89
CA ALA A 429 38.90 32.51 -6.56
C ALA A 429 38.71 31.55 -5.36
N ASN A 430 39.28 30.34 -5.43
CA ASN A 430 39.11 29.23 -4.47
C ASN A 430 37.72 28.55 -4.41
N GLU A 431 36.74 28.99 -5.19
CA GLU A 431 35.43 28.32 -5.31
C GLU A 431 35.40 27.31 -6.47
N ASN A 432 34.76 26.17 -6.24
CA ASN A 432 34.66 25.09 -7.23
C ASN A 432 33.32 25.10 -7.95
N PHE A 433 33.37 24.88 -9.26
CA PHE A 433 32.20 24.66 -10.11
C PHE A 433 32.43 23.42 -10.99
N HIS A 434 31.34 22.83 -11.49
CA HIS A 434 31.42 21.65 -12.36
C HIS A 434 30.39 21.68 -13.50
N ALA A 435 30.84 21.34 -14.69
CA ALA A 435 29.97 21.00 -15.81
C ALA A 435 29.90 19.48 -15.96
N SER A 436 28.75 18.95 -16.35
CA SER A 436 28.56 17.53 -16.67
C SER A 436 27.90 17.39 -18.04
N GLY A 437 28.45 16.49 -18.85
CA GLY A 437 27.95 16.11 -20.17
C GLY A 437 27.76 14.62 -20.29
N LEU A 438 27.03 14.22 -21.33
CA LEU A 438 26.71 12.84 -21.66
C LEU A 438 26.63 12.67 -23.17
N ILE A 439 27.35 11.68 -23.70
CA ILE A 439 27.24 11.21 -25.10
C ILE A 439 26.72 9.76 -25.05
N ILE A 440 25.69 9.41 -25.84
CA ILE A 440 25.07 8.07 -25.84
C ILE A 440 25.67 7.25 -26.98
N ARG A 441 26.51 6.27 -26.64
CA ARG A 441 27.09 5.34 -27.61
C ARG A 441 26.10 4.28 -28.10
N GLU A 442 25.30 3.75 -27.18
CA GLU A 442 24.31 2.70 -27.48
C GLU A 442 22.97 3.01 -26.81
N ARG A 443 21.95 3.25 -27.63
CA ARG A 443 20.59 3.53 -27.13
C ARG A 443 19.89 2.29 -26.58
N ASN A 444 20.17 1.11 -27.15
CA ASN A 444 19.63 -0.19 -26.74
C ASN A 444 18.12 -0.14 -26.43
N TYR A 445 17.69 -0.36 -25.18
CA TYR A 445 16.27 -0.38 -24.82
C TYR A 445 15.50 0.91 -25.16
N LEU A 446 16.18 2.06 -25.28
CA LEU A 446 15.57 3.36 -25.60
C LEU A 446 15.04 3.45 -27.05
N ASP A 447 15.37 2.48 -27.92
CA ASP A 447 14.83 2.44 -29.29
C ASP A 447 13.38 1.94 -29.33
N VAL A 448 12.97 1.09 -28.36
CA VAL A 448 11.58 0.62 -28.24
C VAL A 448 10.81 1.34 -27.13
N TYR A 449 11.50 1.76 -26.06
CA TYR A 449 10.86 2.25 -24.83
C TYR A 449 10.69 3.78 -24.81
N ILE A 450 9.84 4.28 -25.71
CA ILE A 450 9.54 5.72 -25.91
C ILE A 450 9.07 6.49 -24.65
N TYR A 451 8.70 5.78 -23.58
CA TYR A 451 8.30 6.37 -22.31
C TYR A 451 9.48 6.90 -21.49
N ASP A 452 10.68 6.44 -21.79
CA ASP A 452 11.93 6.88 -21.17
C ASP A 452 12.71 7.82 -22.09
N LYS A 453 13.27 8.88 -21.51
CA LYS A 453 14.21 9.76 -22.20
C LYS A 453 15.60 9.63 -21.59
N TRP A 454 16.62 9.75 -22.42
CA TRP A 454 18.01 9.96 -22.03
C TRP A 454 18.55 11.00 -23.01
N SER A 455 18.93 12.16 -22.49
CA SER A 455 19.29 13.33 -23.30
C SER A 455 20.80 13.46 -23.36
N GLU A 456 21.33 13.64 -24.56
CA GLU A 456 22.74 13.99 -24.75
C GLU A 456 22.97 15.45 -24.35
N LYS A 457 24.15 15.71 -23.82
CA LYS A 457 24.70 17.03 -23.56
C LYS A 457 26.19 16.93 -23.84
N GLU A 458 26.60 17.20 -25.06
CA GLU A 458 28.01 17.38 -25.38
C GLU A 458 28.53 18.62 -24.63
N LEU A 459 29.76 18.53 -24.11
CA LEU A 459 30.46 19.69 -23.57
C LEU A 459 31.49 20.17 -24.60
N PRO A 460 31.83 21.47 -24.63
CA PRO A 460 32.99 21.93 -25.38
C PRO A 460 34.26 21.20 -24.94
N HIS A 461 35.28 21.19 -25.79
CA HIS A 461 36.59 20.68 -25.41
C HIS A 461 37.27 21.62 -24.40
N TYR A 462 37.87 21.04 -23.37
CA TYR A 462 38.73 21.73 -22.40
C TYR A 462 39.96 20.87 -22.10
N GLU A 463 41.06 21.50 -21.73
CA GLU A 463 42.30 20.84 -21.32
C GLU A 463 42.56 20.98 -19.81
N LEU A 464 43.30 20.03 -19.22
CA LEU A 464 43.67 20.10 -17.80
C LEU A 464 44.65 21.27 -17.56
N ASN A 465 44.41 22.06 -16.50
CA ASN A 465 45.08 23.33 -16.21
C ASN A 465 44.81 24.48 -17.19
N GLN A 466 43.96 24.30 -18.23
CA GLN A 466 43.52 25.41 -19.07
C GLN A 466 42.91 26.52 -18.21
N THR A 467 43.24 27.76 -18.52
CA THR A 467 42.64 28.95 -17.90
C THR A 467 41.79 29.71 -18.92
N PHE A 468 40.63 30.20 -18.50
CA PHE A 468 39.73 31.00 -19.34
C PHE A 468 38.95 32.01 -18.49
N TYR A 469 38.44 33.07 -19.11
CA TYR A 469 37.49 33.97 -18.47
C TYR A 469 36.06 33.49 -18.77
N PRO A 470 35.21 33.21 -17.77
CA PRO A 470 33.81 32.94 -18.00
C PRO A 470 33.14 34.10 -18.75
N THR A 471 32.26 33.78 -19.68
CA THR A 471 31.53 34.78 -20.49
C THR A 471 30.58 35.60 -19.63
N LYS A 472 30.05 35.00 -18.55
CA LYS A 472 29.16 35.66 -17.60
C LYS A 472 29.23 34.96 -16.25
N ILE A 473 29.25 35.76 -15.19
CA ILE A 473 29.18 35.34 -13.79
C ILE A 473 28.06 36.17 -13.15
N GLU A 474 27.11 35.53 -12.47
CA GLU A 474 25.98 36.21 -11.82
C GLU A 474 25.65 35.60 -10.47
N MET A 475 25.41 36.44 -9.46
CA MET A 475 24.72 36.02 -8.24
C MET A 475 23.21 36.04 -8.47
N ILE A 476 22.62 34.86 -8.69
CA ILE A 476 21.18 34.72 -8.94
C ILE A 476 20.44 34.50 -7.61
N GLN A 477 19.54 35.43 -7.27
CA GLN A 477 18.53 35.23 -6.23
C GLN A 477 17.40 34.34 -6.75
N SER A 478 16.92 33.42 -5.90
CA SER A 478 15.78 32.55 -6.14
C SER A 478 15.09 32.21 -4.82
N GLU A 479 14.06 31.36 -4.85
CA GLU A 479 13.29 30.96 -3.67
C GLU A 479 13.01 29.46 -3.64
N THR A 480 12.91 28.90 -2.43
CA THR A 480 12.37 27.55 -2.28
C THR A 480 10.92 27.48 -2.74
N SER A 481 10.55 26.38 -3.40
CA SER A 481 9.19 26.16 -3.92
C SER A 481 8.47 25.10 -3.08
N PRO A 482 7.17 25.26 -2.81
CA PRO A 482 6.41 24.31 -2.02
C PRO A 482 6.30 22.94 -2.73
N PRO A 483 6.10 21.84 -1.98
CA PRO A 483 5.94 20.53 -2.55
C PRO A 483 4.70 20.45 -3.46
N GLN A 484 4.83 19.76 -4.59
CA GLN A 484 3.71 19.55 -5.50
C GLN A 484 2.66 18.59 -4.87
N LEU A 485 1.39 18.84 -5.17
CA LEU A 485 0.29 17.92 -4.83
C LEU A 485 0.51 16.55 -5.50
N LEU A 486 0.07 15.48 -4.83
CA LEU A 486 0.27 14.11 -5.28
C LEU A 486 -0.43 13.86 -6.62
N THR A 487 0.29 13.32 -7.59
CA THR A 487 -0.35 12.57 -8.68
C THR A 487 -0.82 11.21 -8.17
N GLU A 488 -1.63 10.51 -8.95
CA GLU A 488 -2.04 9.14 -8.65
C GLU A 488 -0.87 8.17 -8.57
N ALA A 489 0.16 8.32 -9.43
CA ALA A 489 1.37 7.53 -9.33
C ALA A 489 2.18 7.83 -8.04
N ASP A 490 2.17 9.06 -7.55
CA ASP A 490 2.80 9.40 -6.26
C ASP A 490 2.02 8.78 -5.09
N LEU A 491 0.68 8.79 -5.15
CA LEU A 491 -0.17 8.20 -4.12
C LEU A 491 -0.02 6.67 -4.06
N ILE A 492 -0.03 5.98 -5.20
CA ILE A 492 0.27 4.55 -5.28
C ILE A 492 1.66 4.26 -4.69
N SER A 493 2.67 5.08 -5.03
CA SER A 493 4.03 4.93 -4.49
C SER A 493 4.10 5.12 -2.96
N LEU A 494 3.24 5.97 -2.37
CA LEU A 494 3.14 6.13 -0.92
C LEU A 494 2.43 4.93 -0.27
N MET A 495 1.33 4.47 -0.86
CA MET A 495 0.61 3.28 -0.37
C MET A 495 1.51 2.04 -0.38
N GLU A 496 2.21 1.78 -1.49
CA GLU A 496 3.20 0.70 -1.64
C GLU A 496 4.31 0.81 -0.57
N LYS A 497 4.94 2.00 -0.47
CA LYS A 497 6.03 2.27 0.49
C LYS A 497 5.60 2.02 1.95
N HIS A 498 4.34 2.25 2.27
CA HIS A 498 3.78 2.11 3.62
C HIS A 498 3.02 0.79 3.84
N GLY A 499 2.94 -0.09 2.84
CA GLY A 499 2.37 -1.43 2.98
C GLY A 499 0.84 -1.47 3.15
N ILE A 500 0.11 -0.56 2.51
CA ILE A 500 -1.37 -0.55 2.50
C ILE A 500 -1.91 -0.66 1.08
N GLY A 501 -3.06 -1.32 0.90
CA GLY A 501 -3.60 -1.57 -0.45
C GLY A 501 -2.83 -2.66 -1.19
N THR A 502 -2.34 -3.67 -0.47
CA THR A 502 -1.62 -4.82 -1.05
C THR A 502 -2.53 -5.64 -1.96
N ASP A 503 -2.00 -6.63 -2.67
CA ASP A 503 -2.81 -7.55 -3.48
C ASP A 503 -3.62 -6.83 -4.60
N ALA A 504 -2.99 -5.84 -5.24
CA ALA A 504 -3.57 -5.04 -6.32
C ALA A 504 -4.84 -4.22 -5.97
N THR A 505 -5.01 -3.83 -4.70
CA THR A 505 -6.19 -3.05 -4.23
C THR A 505 -6.02 -1.52 -4.23
N HIS A 506 -4.83 -1.01 -4.61
CA HIS A 506 -4.52 0.44 -4.71
C HIS A 506 -5.59 1.24 -5.46
N ALA A 507 -5.89 0.86 -6.71
CA ALA A 507 -6.89 1.53 -7.55
C ALA A 507 -8.28 1.61 -6.92
N GLU A 508 -8.69 0.60 -6.16
CA GLU A 508 -10.03 0.52 -5.57
C GLU A 508 -10.17 1.52 -4.41
N HIS A 509 -9.16 1.60 -3.53
CA HIS A 509 -9.13 2.57 -2.44
C HIS A 509 -9.01 4.02 -2.93
N ILE A 510 -8.20 4.26 -3.96
CA ILE A 510 -8.07 5.58 -4.61
C ILE A 510 -9.38 5.99 -5.29
N ALA A 511 -10.03 5.10 -6.04
CA ALA A 511 -11.34 5.38 -6.63
C ALA A 511 -12.40 5.67 -5.55
N LYS A 512 -12.35 4.98 -4.40
CA LYS A 512 -13.33 5.15 -3.31
C LYS A 512 -13.27 6.54 -2.67
N ILE A 513 -12.09 7.12 -2.43
CA ILE A 513 -11.98 8.48 -1.88
C ILE A 513 -12.46 9.57 -2.85
N GLN A 514 -12.36 9.32 -4.17
CA GLN A 514 -12.93 10.20 -5.20
C GLN A 514 -14.45 10.06 -5.28
N GLU A 515 -14.98 8.84 -5.32
CA GLU A 515 -16.44 8.55 -5.33
C GLU A 515 -17.15 9.18 -4.12
N ARG A 516 -16.47 9.21 -2.97
CA ARG A 516 -16.98 9.80 -1.72
C ARG A 516 -16.79 11.32 -1.62
N LEU A 517 -16.25 11.96 -2.65
CA LEU A 517 -16.00 13.41 -2.70
C LEU A 517 -15.11 13.91 -1.55
N TYR A 518 -14.14 13.09 -1.12
CA TYR A 518 -13.12 13.49 -0.14
C TYR A 518 -11.90 14.14 -0.79
N THR A 519 -11.70 13.88 -2.08
CA THR A 519 -10.68 14.50 -2.92
C THR A 519 -11.15 14.56 -4.36
N LYS A 520 -10.68 15.57 -5.10
CA LYS A 520 -10.80 15.69 -6.55
C LYS A 520 -9.42 15.66 -7.20
N MET A 521 -9.36 15.35 -8.50
CA MET A 521 -8.20 15.69 -9.32
C MET A 521 -8.39 17.09 -9.89
N ASN A 522 -7.36 17.94 -9.78
CA ASN A 522 -7.34 19.25 -10.44
C ASN A 522 -6.98 19.13 -11.94
N SER A 523 -6.88 20.26 -12.65
CA SER A 523 -6.52 20.32 -14.08
C SER A 523 -5.13 19.73 -14.40
N GLU A 524 -4.20 19.76 -13.46
CA GLU A 524 -2.87 19.11 -13.56
C GLU A 524 -2.91 17.60 -13.24
N ARG A 525 -4.08 17.02 -12.97
CA ARG A 525 -4.28 15.63 -12.51
C ARG A 525 -3.57 15.30 -11.18
N ARG A 526 -3.57 16.27 -10.27
CA ARG A 526 -3.11 16.10 -8.89
C ARG A 526 -4.27 16.08 -7.92
N PHE A 527 -4.15 15.31 -6.86
CA PHE A 527 -5.14 15.24 -5.81
C PHE A 527 -5.14 16.51 -4.95
N GLU A 528 -6.33 17.09 -4.85
CA GLU A 528 -6.66 18.17 -3.94
C GLU A 528 -7.74 17.63 -2.98
N PRO A 529 -7.55 17.74 -1.65
CA PRO A 529 -8.56 17.28 -0.70
C PRO A 529 -9.75 18.24 -0.72
N GLU A 530 -10.96 17.70 -0.65
CA GLU A 530 -12.17 18.50 -0.46
C GLU A 530 -12.35 18.91 1.00
N LYS A 531 -13.16 19.93 1.25
CA LYS A 531 -13.50 20.43 2.61
C LYS A 531 -13.88 19.30 3.59
N LEU A 532 -14.67 18.33 3.12
CA LEU A 532 -15.07 17.17 3.91
C LEU A 532 -13.88 16.25 4.23
N GLY A 533 -12.98 16.01 3.27
CA GLY A 533 -11.78 15.21 3.48
C GLY A 533 -10.79 15.86 4.46
N LEU A 534 -10.58 17.18 4.33
CA LEU A 534 -9.78 17.97 5.27
C LEU A 534 -10.34 17.91 6.70
N GLY A 535 -11.62 18.22 6.88
CA GLY A 535 -12.28 18.24 8.19
C GLY A 535 -12.28 16.88 8.88
N LEU A 536 -12.48 15.79 8.13
CA LEU A 536 -12.36 14.43 8.64
C LEU A 536 -10.93 14.13 9.12
N CYS A 537 -9.90 14.31 8.27
CA CYS A 537 -8.52 14.00 8.65
C CYS A 537 -8.04 14.87 9.84
N GLU A 538 -8.25 16.19 9.81
CA GLU A 538 -7.92 17.04 10.96
C GLU A 538 -8.65 16.62 12.25
N GLY A 539 -9.95 16.31 12.14
CA GLY A 539 -10.79 15.96 13.27
C GLY A 539 -10.32 14.70 13.97
N TYR A 540 -10.02 13.65 13.20
CA TYR A 540 -9.48 12.39 13.71
C TYR A 540 -8.06 12.53 14.24
N ASP A 541 -7.17 13.25 13.55
CA ASP A 541 -5.77 13.41 14.00
C ASP A 541 -5.69 14.17 15.34
N LYS A 542 -6.55 15.19 15.54
CA LYS A 542 -6.69 15.90 16.83
C LYS A 542 -7.11 15.00 17.99
N MET A 543 -7.72 13.82 17.74
CA MET A 543 -8.09 12.89 18.81
C MET A 543 -6.86 12.19 19.44
N GLY A 544 -5.68 12.34 18.85
CA GLY A 544 -4.44 11.69 19.32
C GLY A 544 -4.26 10.25 18.83
N HIS A 545 -5.15 9.79 17.94
CA HIS A 545 -5.00 8.52 17.24
C HIS A 545 -4.54 8.78 15.81
N ALA A 546 -3.47 8.10 15.40
CA ALA A 546 -2.89 8.22 14.06
C ALA A 546 -3.71 7.46 13.00
N LEU A 547 -5.04 7.67 12.95
CA LEU A 547 -5.94 6.99 12.01
C LEU A 547 -5.71 7.42 10.55
N SER A 548 -5.33 8.67 10.30
CA SER A 548 -4.90 9.12 8.98
C SER A 548 -3.55 8.51 8.55
N LYS A 549 -2.81 7.89 9.47
CA LYS A 549 -1.51 7.28 9.20
C LYS A 549 -1.69 5.79 8.88
N PRO A 550 -0.88 5.23 7.99
CA PRO A 550 -1.08 3.88 7.44
C PRO A 550 -0.82 2.74 8.45
N TYR A 551 -0.28 3.02 9.64
CA TYR A 551 0.32 2.02 10.53
C TYR A 551 -0.61 0.87 10.91
N LEU A 552 -1.85 1.17 11.33
CA LEU A 552 -2.80 0.15 11.78
C LEU A 552 -3.30 -0.73 10.61
N ARG A 553 -3.49 -0.13 9.42
CA ARG A 553 -3.84 -0.90 8.21
C ARG A 553 -2.64 -1.74 7.72
N ALA A 554 -1.43 -1.20 7.76
CA ALA A 554 -0.23 -1.93 7.37
C ALA A 554 0.04 -3.13 8.30
N GLU A 555 -0.25 -3.01 9.60
CA GLU A 555 -0.22 -4.14 10.53
C GLU A 555 -1.23 -5.22 10.12
N LEU A 556 -2.48 -4.84 9.85
CA LEU A 556 -3.53 -5.75 9.36
C LEU A 556 -3.11 -6.46 8.06
N GLU A 557 -2.65 -5.74 7.05
CA GLU A 557 -2.19 -6.31 5.76
C GLU A 557 -1.07 -7.35 5.96
N ASN A 558 -0.12 -7.07 6.86
CA ASN A 558 0.95 -8.01 7.22
C ASN A 558 0.43 -9.25 7.97
N GLN A 559 -0.59 -9.10 8.83
CA GLN A 559 -1.24 -10.24 9.50
C GLN A 559 -2.05 -11.09 8.51
N LEU A 560 -2.77 -10.49 7.57
CA LEU A 560 -3.46 -11.21 6.49
C LEU A 560 -2.47 -12.01 5.63
N LYS A 561 -1.32 -11.40 5.25
CA LYS A 561 -0.25 -12.13 4.57
C LYS A 561 0.31 -13.29 5.40
N ALA A 562 0.43 -13.12 6.72
CA ALA A 562 0.83 -14.21 7.61
C ALA A 562 -0.22 -15.34 7.69
N VAL A 563 -1.52 -15.04 7.54
CA VAL A 563 -2.57 -16.08 7.41
C VAL A 563 -2.38 -16.86 6.11
N CYS A 564 -2.24 -16.20 4.95
CA CYS A 564 -1.96 -16.88 3.67
C CYS A 564 -0.73 -17.80 3.73
N GLU A 565 0.35 -17.34 4.37
CA GLU A 565 1.58 -18.12 4.54
C GLU A 565 1.48 -19.22 5.61
N GLY A 566 0.36 -19.37 6.31
CA GLY A 566 0.16 -20.34 7.40
C GLY A 566 0.94 -20.03 8.68
N ARG A 567 1.41 -18.78 8.84
CA ARG A 567 2.15 -18.28 10.01
C ARG A 567 1.26 -17.64 11.09
N ALA A 568 -0.01 -17.38 10.79
CA ALA A 568 -0.98 -16.83 11.72
C ALA A 568 -2.33 -17.56 11.63
N ASN A 569 -3.07 -17.63 12.73
CA ASN A 569 -4.42 -18.20 12.76
C ASN A 569 -5.46 -17.10 12.43
N PRO A 570 -6.38 -17.33 11.48
CA PRO A 570 -7.33 -16.30 11.03
C PRO A 570 -8.27 -15.80 12.13
N ALA A 571 -8.78 -16.69 12.99
CA ALA A 571 -9.69 -16.31 14.08
C ALA A 571 -8.99 -15.47 15.17
N ASN A 572 -7.70 -15.71 15.40
CA ASN A 572 -6.89 -14.88 16.31
C ASN A 572 -6.65 -13.49 15.72
N VAL A 573 -6.29 -13.40 14.44
CA VAL A 573 -6.10 -12.11 13.73
C VAL A 573 -7.39 -11.30 13.72
N LEU A 574 -8.52 -11.92 13.37
CA LEU A 574 -9.84 -11.28 13.37
C LEU A 574 -10.18 -10.67 14.73
N ARG A 575 -10.04 -11.44 15.81
CA ARG A 575 -10.31 -11.01 17.18
C ARG A 575 -9.40 -9.86 17.63
N GLU A 576 -8.08 -10.02 17.44
CA GLU A 576 -7.09 -9.01 17.80
C GLU A 576 -7.34 -7.66 17.10
N GLN A 577 -7.70 -7.71 15.82
CA GLN A 577 -7.97 -6.52 15.01
C GLN A 577 -9.34 -5.90 15.35
N ILE A 578 -10.37 -6.70 15.61
CA ILE A 578 -11.64 -6.21 16.16
C ILE A 578 -11.40 -5.43 17.46
N ASP A 579 -10.64 -6.00 18.40
CA ASP A 579 -10.39 -5.38 19.71
C ASP A 579 -9.58 -4.08 19.59
N LYS A 580 -8.56 -4.05 18.73
CA LYS A 580 -7.79 -2.82 18.40
C LYS A 580 -8.69 -1.71 17.84
N TYR A 581 -9.46 -2.00 16.80
CA TYR A 581 -10.33 -1.00 16.18
C TYR A 581 -11.52 -0.59 17.05
N ARG A 582 -12.04 -1.50 17.89
CA ARG A 582 -13.05 -1.21 18.93
C ARG A 582 -12.50 -0.20 19.94
N GLN A 583 -11.29 -0.41 20.44
CA GLN A 583 -10.67 0.53 21.39
C GLN A 583 -10.46 1.92 20.78
N VAL A 584 -10.02 1.99 19.52
CA VAL A 584 -9.92 3.27 18.80
C VAL A 584 -11.31 3.91 18.63
N PHE A 585 -12.33 3.14 18.25
CA PHE A 585 -13.70 3.63 18.11
C PHE A 585 -14.25 4.23 19.41
N ILE A 586 -14.05 3.57 20.55
CA ILE A 586 -14.50 4.04 21.87
C ILE A 586 -13.88 5.40 22.20
N VAL A 587 -12.58 5.58 21.97
CA VAL A 587 -11.92 6.86 22.26
C VAL A 587 -12.28 7.94 21.23
N THR A 588 -12.46 7.58 19.96
CA THR A 588 -13.07 8.48 18.94
C THR A 588 -14.45 8.96 19.40
N ALA A 589 -15.31 8.07 19.89
CA ALA A 589 -16.65 8.43 20.35
C ALA A 589 -16.62 9.36 21.57
N ALA A 590 -15.71 9.12 22.51
CA ALA A 590 -15.48 9.99 23.67
C ALA A 590 -14.93 11.38 23.31
N GLN A 591 -14.25 11.52 22.15
CA GLN A 591 -13.64 12.77 21.69
C GLN A 591 -14.34 13.41 20.49
N ILE A 592 -15.58 13.00 20.18
CA ILE A 592 -16.30 13.38 18.95
C ILE A 592 -16.38 14.88 18.68
N GLN A 593 -16.43 15.70 19.73
CA GLN A 593 -16.45 17.16 19.62
C GLN A 593 -15.26 17.70 18.79
N LYS A 594 -14.08 17.05 18.82
CA LYS A 594 -12.92 17.46 18.02
C LYS A 594 -13.15 17.33 16.51
N LEU A 595 -13.97 16.38 16.08
CA LEU A 595 -14.41 16.25 14.69
C LEU A 595 -15.41 17.36 14.35
N ASP A 596 -16.37 17.62 15.24
CA ASP A 596 -17.37 18.68 15.05
C ASP A 596 -16.68 20.06 14.93
N ASP A 597 -15.69 20.35 15.77
CA ASP A 597 -14.87 21.56 15.75
C ASP A 597 -14.04 21.69 14.46
N ALA A 598 -13.46 20.57 13.98
CA ALA A 598 -12.69 20.55 12.73
C ALA A 598 -13.58 20.76 11.50
N MET A 599 -14.77 20.15 11.49
CA MET A 599 -15.76 20.33 10.43
C MET A 599 -16.32 21.76 10.41
N SER A 600 -16.51 22.38 11.59
CA SER A 600 -17.03 23.74 11.70
C SER A 600 -16.14 24.80 11.03
N LYS A 601 -14.83 24.56 10.93
CA LYS A 601 -13.91 25.42 10.14
C LYS A 601 -14.32 25.57 8.68
N TYR A 602 -14.88 24.51 8.09
CA TYR A 602 -15.11 24.42 6.64
C TYR A 602 -16.57 24.60 6.23
N PHE A 603 -17.49 24.27 7.15
CA PHE A 603 -18.94 24.25 6.95
C PHE A 603 -19.72 25.24 7.85
N GLY A 604 -19.03 26.02 8.69
CA GLY A 604 -19.63 26.96 9.64
C GLY A 604 -20.01 26.30 10.97
N ALA A 605 -20.44 27.11 11.95
CA ALA A 605 -20.90 26.59 13.23
C ALA A 605 -22.13 25.67 13.05
N PRO A 606 -22.33 24.64 13.90
CA PRO A 606 -23.51 23.80 13.83
C PRO A 606 -24.79 24.63 13.99
N GLY A 607 -25.85 24.28 13.26
CA GLY A 607 -27.13 24.96 13.41
C GLY A 607 -27.62 24.89 14.86
N GLN A 608 -27.99 26.02 15.46
CA GLN A 608 -28.22 26.17 16.91
C GLN A 608 -29.38 25.35 17.51
N ASN A 609 -30.05 24.50 16.73
CA ASN A 609 -31.12 23.61 17.19
C ASN A 609 -30.95 22.18 16.62
N PRO A 610 -30.03 21.36 17.17
CA PRO A 610 -30.13 19.92 16.97
C PRO A 610 -31.44 19.42 17.61
N PRO A 611 -32.26 18.60 16.93
CA PRO A 611 -33.41 17.97 17.58
C PRO A 611 -32.91 17.12 18.76
N PRO A 612 -33.62 17.11 19.91
CA PRO A 612 -33.15 16.42 21.11
C PRO A 612 -32.98 14.93 20.83
N PRO A 613 -31.99 14.27 21.44
CA PRO A 613 -31.84 12.83 21.32
C PRO A 613 -33.13 12.14 21.80
N PRO A 614 -33.60 11.08 21.11
CA PRO A 614 -34.73 10.31 21.61
C PRO A 614 -34.36 9.76 23.01
N PRO A 615 -35.28 9.80 23.99
CA PRO A 615 -34.97 9.34 25.34
C PRO A 615 -34.56 7.86 25.31
N PRO A 616 -33.59 7.46 26.16
CA PRO A 616 -33.20 6.05 26.27
C PRO A 616 -34.43 5.24 26.68
N ARG A 617 -34.88 4.36 25.78
CA ARG A 617 -36.04 3.50 26.02
C ARG A 617 -35.57 2.36 26.95
N PRO A 618 -36.31 2.03 28.02
CA PRO A 618 -35.93 0.91 28.88
C PRO A 618 -35.82 -0.39 28.06
N PRO A 619 -34.92 -1.30 28.46
CA PRO A 619 -34.70 -2.55 27.73
C PRO A 619 -36.02 -3.33 27.64
N GLN A 620 -36.44 -3.65 26.41
CA GLN A 620 -37.56 -4.54 26.21
C GLN A 620 -37.13 -5.96 26.60
N PRO A 621 -37.97 -6.73 27.32
CA PRO A 621 -37.69 -8.14 27.58
C PRO A 621 -37.59 -8.90 26.24
N PRO A 622 -36.82 -10.00 26.17
CA PRO A 622 -36.64 -10.75 24.94
C PRO A 622 -38.00 -11.28 24.42
N PRO A 623 -38.20 -11.30 23.09
CA PRO A 623 -39.43 -11.84 22.51
C PRO A 623 -39.56 -13.33 22.85
N GLY A 624 -40.71 -13.71 23.42
CA GLY A 624 -41.07 -15.11 23.63
C GLY A 624 -41.20 -15.88 22.31
N PRO A 625 -41.17 -17.23 22.36
CA PRO A 625 -41.20 -18.06 21.16
C PRO A 625 -42.47 -17.85 20.33
N PHE A 626 -42.30 -17.92 19.01
CA PHE A 626 -43.32 -17.62 18.01
C PHE A 626 -44.63 -18.39 18.22
N GLY A 627 -45.72 -17.64 18.41
CA GLY A 627 -47.10 -18.12 18.25
C GLY A 627 -47.57 -17.90 16.81
N ASP A 628 -48.04 -18.96 16.18
CA ASP A 628 -48.58 -18.98 14.82
C ASP A 628 -49.93 -18.22 14.70
N ARG A 629 -50.15 -17.48 13.59
CA ARG A 629 -51.45 -17.23 12.90
C ARG A 629 -51.46 -16.05 11.90
N THR A 630 -51.53 -16.41 10.62
CA THR A 630 -52.50 -15.95 9.60
C THR A 630 -53.15 -14.53 9.68
N ASN A 631 -52.76 -13.67 8.72
CA ASN A 631 -53.62 -13.04 7.70
C ASN A 631 -54.92 -12.27 8.09
N ARG A 632 -54.91 -10.93 8.02
CA ARG A 632 -56.05 -10.12 7.48
C ARG A 632 -55.69 -8.67 7.09
N ASN A 633 -56.30 -8.17 6.01
CA ASN A 633 -56.28 -6.76 5.57
C ASN A 633 -57.36 -5.92 6.29
N GLN A 634 -57.13 -4.60 6.50
CA GLN A 634 -57.90 -3.47 5.93
C GLN A 634 -57.74 -2.10 6.67
N LEU A 635 -57.35 -1.08 5.89
CA LEU A 635 -57.88 0.31 5.77
C LEU A 635 -58.35 1.20 6.96
N SER A 636 -58.02 2.52 6.82
CA SER A 636 -58.76 3.74 7.28
C SER A 636 -58.82 4.05 8.80
N SER A 637 -59.00 5.29 9.30
CA SER A 637 -58.80 6.67 8.79
C SER A 637 -58.98 7.71 9.93
N ASP A 638 -58.45 8.92 9.77
CA ASP A 638 -58.89 10.22 10.35
C ASP A 638 -58.87 10.53 11.89
N ARG A 639 -58.10 11.60 12.20
CA ARG A 639 -58.46 12.86 12.92
C ARG A 639 -58.59 13.02 14.45
N THR A 640 -58.14 14.24 14.82
CA THR A 640 -58.61 15.20 15.86
C THR A 640 -58.08 15.19 17.31
N ASN A 641 -57.47 16.33 17.66
CA ASN A 641 -57.24 16.97 18.97
C ASN A 641 -58.57 17.68 19.44
N PRO A 642 -58.73 18.42 20.57
CA PRO A 642 -57.71 19.08 21.44
C PRO A 642 -57.99 19.20 22.98
N SER A 643 -57.01 19.79 23.71
CA SER A 643 -57.15 20.56 25.01
C SER A 643 -57.57 19.78 26.29
N ASN A 644 -57.29 20.19 27.55
CA ASN A 644 -56.98 21.52 28.12
C ASN A 644 -56.16 21.46 29.46
N ARG A 645 -55.84 22.63 30.07
CA ARG A 645 -55.08 22.89 31.35
C ARG A 645 -56.07 23.21 32.53
N PRO A 646 -55.72 23.71 33.77
CA PRO A 646 -54.45 24.01 34.50
C PRO A 646 -54.44 23.67 36.04
N ALA A 647 -53.53 24.33 36.84
CA ALA A 647 -53.45 24.51 38.32
C ALA A 647 -52.69 23.44 39.15
N GLN A 648 -51.99 23.72 40.29
CA GLN A 648 -51.67 24.97 41.04
C GLN A 648 -50.38 24.83 41.92
N PHE A 649 -49.91 25.93 42.52
CA PHE A 649 -48.75 26.09 43.47
C PHE A 649 -49.11 25.68 44.93
N PRO A 650 -48.19 25.52 45.95
CA PRO A 650 -47.19 26.54 46.39
C PRO A 650 -45.85 26.07 47.04
N ARG A 651 -45.10 27.06 47.58
CA ARG A 651 -43.74 27.04 48.18
C ARG A 651 -43.70 26.60 49.66
N ASN A 652 -42.53 26.20 50.20
CA ASN A 652 -41.85 26.95 51.29
C ASN A 652 -40.37 26.55 51.57
N ASN A 653 -39.75 27.18 52.58
CA ASN A 653 -38.31 27.48 52.73
C ASN A 653 -37.63 26.91 54.03
N ASN A 654 -36.29 27.06 54.12
CA ASN A 654 -35.42 27.19 55.32
C ASN A 654 -34.71 26.00 56.06
N ASN A 655 -33.37 26.00 55.95
CA ASN A 655 -32.29 26.07 56.98
C ASN A 655 -32.05 25.08 58.16
N ASN A 656 -30.74 24.73 58.27
CA ASN A 656 -29.86 24.54 59.46
C ASN A 656 -29.73 23.19 60.23
N GLN A 657 -28.47 22.69 60.24
CA GLN A 657 -27.59 22.08 61.28
C GLN A 657 -28.10 21.73 62.71
N PRO A 658 -27.44 20.85 63.54
CA PRO A 658 -25.97 20.59 63.60
C PRO A 658 -25.47 19.15 64.01
N ALA A 659 -24.14 19.06 64.22
CA ALA A 659 -23.40 18.25 65.22
C ALA A 659 -22.74 16.88 64.86
N ARG A 660 -21.68 16.57 65.63
CA ARG A 660 -20.65 15.49 65.48
C ARG A 660 -20.10 15.13 66.89
N PRO A 661 -19.46 13.96 67.10
CA PRO A 661 -18.15 13.94 67.78
C PRO A 661 -17.13 12.95 67.15
N GLN A 662 -15.86 13.32 66.92
CA GLN A 662 -14.63 13.05 67.72
C GLN A 662 -14.11 11.58 67.62
N GLN A 663 -12.82 11.22 67.76
CA GLN A 663 -11.65 11.84 68.43
C GLN A 663 -10.33 11.73 67.64
N SER A 664 -9.25 12.34 68.18
CA SER A 664 -7.85 12.25 67.73
C SER A 664 -6.92 12.30 68.94
N ASN A 665 -5.70 11.72 68.88
CA ASN A 665 -4.57 12.19 69.71
C ASN A 665 -3.18 11.80 69.18
N ARG A 666 -2.19 12.63 69.52
CA ARG A 666 -0.72 12.55 69.27
C ARG A 666 -0.02 13.28 70.45
N PRO A 667 1.23 12.95 70.83
CA PRO A 667 2.45 13.53 70.22
C PRO A 667 3.51 12.41 69.94
N ALA A 668 4.85 12.56 69.84
CA ALA A 668 5.81 13.67 70.00
C ALA A 668 7.05 13.49 69.08
N ARG A 669 8.21 14.10 69.43
CA ARG A 669 9.56 13.93 68.84
C ARG A 669 10.61 14.15 69.97
N PRO A 670 11.82 13.55 69.95
CA PRO A 670 12.99 14.27 69.38
C PRO A 670 14.18 13.43 68.82
N LEU A 671 15.01 14.11 68.00
CA LEU A 671 16.48 14.02 67.76
C LEU A 671 17.29 12.70 67.84
N GLN A 672 18.05 12.38 66.77
CA GLN A 672 19.53 12.23 66.78
C GLN A 672 20.16 12.13 65.36
N GLN A 673 21.50 12.19 65.27
CA GLN A 673 22.30 12.49 64.06
C GLN A 673 22.91 11.28 63.31
N GLU A 674 22.96 11.42 61.98
CA GLU A 674 24.06 11.09 61.04
C GLU A 674 24.80 9.74 61.07
N GLN A 675 24.85 9.05 59.90
CA GLN A 675 26.09 8.96 59.09
C GLN A 675 25.85 8.47 57.64
N ILE A 676 26.31 9.29 56.68
CA ILE A 676 26.94 9.01 55.37
C ILE A 676 26.32 7.91 54.45
N ARG A 677 25.84 8.34 53.26
CA ARG A 677 25.65 7.50 52.06
C ARG A 677 26.57 7.98 50.92
N PRO A 678 27.10 7.08 50.06
CA PRO A 678 27.72 7.48 48.80
C PRO A 678 26.67 7.97 47.78
N THR A 679 27.09 8.87 46.89
CA THR A 679 26.23 9.57 45.93
C THR A 679 25.71 8.66 44.82
N ASN A 680 24.40 8.43 44.78
CA ASN A 680 23.74 7.73 43.66
C ASN A 680 23.35 8.70 42.54
N ASN A 681 23.77 8.39 41.32
CA ASN A 681 23.65 9.25 40.15
C ASN A 681 22.28 9.06 39.47
N HIS A 682 21.24 9.75 39.96
CA HIS A 682 19.87 9.64 39.47
C HIS A 682 19.65 10.28 38.08
N ASN A 683 20.05 9.59 36.99
CA ASN A 683 19.45 9.67 35.65
C ASN A 683 20.10 8.69 34.65
N VAL A 684 20.08 7.39 34.97
CA VAL A 684 20.50 6.32 34.05
C VAL A 684 19.26 5.50 33.66
N PRO A 685 18.92 5.38 32.36
CA PRO A 685 17.78 4.57 31.95
C PRO A 685 18.12 3.08 32.08
N LYS A 686 17.10 2.27 32.31
CA LYS A 686 17.23 0.80 32.26
C LYS A 686 17.05 0.28 30.84
N CYS A 687 17.83 -0.72 30.46
CA CYS A 687 17.68 -1.41 29.18
C CYS A 687 16.61 -2.52 29.25
N ASN A 688 16.32 -3.16 28.11
CA ASN A 688 15.39 -4.31 28.03
C ASN A 688 15.78 -5.50 28.92
N CYS A 689 17.02 -5.57 29.41
CA CYS A 689 17.45 -6.57 30.40
C CYS A 689 17.30 -6.10 31.86
N ASN A 690 16.59 -5.00 32.12
CA ASN A 690 16.33 -4.39 33.44
C ASN A 690 17.60 -3.97 34.24
N VAL A 691 18.75 -3.88 33.56
CA VAL A 691 20.01 -3.35 34.09
C VAL A 691 20.26 -1.92 33.60
N ASP A 692 21.05 -1.17 34.36
CA ASP A 692 21.35 0.23 34.05
C ASP A 692 22.18 0.33 32.75
N ALA A 693 21.80 1.25 31.87
CA ALA A 693 22.44 1.42 30.58
C ALA A 693 23.75 2.23 30.69
N LYS A 694 24.77 1.84 29.93
CA LYS A 694 26.06 2.51 29.88
C LYS A 694 26.00 3.69 28.91
N ALA A 695 26.31 4.88 29.40
CA ALA A 695 26.50 6.07 28.56
C ALA A 695 27.80 5.96 27.73
N LEU A 696 27.74 6.34 26.47
CA LEU A 696 28.83 6.32 25.49
C LEU A 696 28.71 7.52 24.55
N THR A 697 29.79 7.82 23.82
CA THR A 697 29.86 8.92 22.86
C THR A 697 30.28 8.40 21.49
N VAL A 698 29.67 8.90 20.41
CA VAL A 698 29.98 8.50 19.04
C VAL A 698 31.37 9.01 18.65
N LYS A 699 32.34 8.08 18.51
CA LYS A 699 33.71 8.40 18.08
C LYS A 699 33.92 8.38 16.56
N LYS A 700 33.00 7.78 15.80
CA LYS A 700 33.13 7.61 14.35
C LYS A 700 32.75 8.90 13.61
N ASP A 701 33.53 9.26 12.59
CA ASP A 701 33.24 10.38 11.71
C ASP A 701 31.90 10.25 10.97
N GLY A 702 31.21 11.39 10.87
CA GLY A 702 29.84 11.51 10.38
C GLY A 702 29.04 12.53 11.21
N PRO A 703 27.78 12.83 10.82
CA PRO A 703 26.98 13.92 11.38
C PRO A 703 26.60 13.76 12.87
N ASN A 704 26.89 12.60 13.48
CA ASN A 704 26.62 12.33 14.89
C ASN A 704 27.88 12.23 15.75
N LYS A 705 29.09 12.51 15.23
CA LYS A 705 30.35 12.49 16.00
C LYS A 705 30.22 13.41 17.22
N GLY A 706 30.57 12.92 18.40
CA GLY A 706 30.44 13.66 19.66
C GLY A 706 29.06 13.58 20.34
N ARG A 707 27.99 13.09 19.67
CA ARG A 707 26.70 12.85 20.34
C ARG A 707 26.79 11.70 21.33
N SER A 708 26.06 11.82 22.44
CA SER A 708 26.05 10.82 23.53
C SER A 708 24.80 9.97 23.52
N PHE A 709 24.95 8.66 23.75
CA PHE A 709 23.89 7.66 23.72
C PHE A 709 24.06 6.64 24.84
N PHE A 710 22.99 5.89 25.14
CA PHE A 710 23.00 4.78 26.08
C PHE A 710 22.89 3.44 25.34
N ARG A 711 23.58 2.42 25.85
CA ARG A 711 23.42 1.01 25.42
C ARG A 711 23.40 0.06 26.63
N CYS A 712 22.98 -1.18 26.45
CA CYS A 712 23.09 -2.20 27.51
C CYS A 712 24.55 -2.36 28.01
N GLY A 713 24.72 -2.35 29.34
CA GLY A 713 26.03 -2.50 29.98
C GLY A 713 26.54 -3.94 30.07
N ASN A 714 25.65 -4.95 30.01
CA ASN A 714 25.95 -6.32 30.47
C ASN A 714 25.69 -7.42 29.43
N ASN A 715 25.21 -7.10 28.22
CA ASN A 715 24.93 -8.09 27.17
C ASN A 715 25.00 -7.46 25.76
N ASP A 716 25.92 -7.94 24.92
CA ASP A 716 26.07 -7.47 23.53
C ASP A 716 24.90 -7.89 22.60
N ASN A 717 24.03 -8.84 23.03
CA ASN A 717 22.80 -9.22 22.30
C ASN A 717 21.58 -8.36 22.69
N CYS A 718 21.71 -7.39 23.59
CA CYS A 718 20.62 -6.49 23.96
C CYS A 718 20.59 -5.26 23.05
N ASN A 719 19.57 -5.18 22.18
CA ASN A 719 19.41 -4.11 21.18
C ASN A 719 18.92 -2.75 21.76
N PHE A 720 19.00 -2.54 23.07
CA PHE A 720 18.61 -1.27 23.70
C PHE A 720 19.57 -0.14 23.28
N PHE A 721 18.99 0.91 22.70
CA PHE A 721 19.67 2.13 22.28
C PHE A 721 18.75 3.33 22.51
N ALA A 722 19.27 4.41 23.09
CA ALA A 722 18.61 5.70 23.19
C ALA A 722 19.63 6.83 23.12
N TRP A 723 19.34 7.96 22.45
CA TRP A 723 20.17 9.15 22.57
C TRP A 723 19.99 9.77 23.95
N LYS A 724 21.04 10.41 24.50
CA LYS A 724 20.97 11.03 25.82
C LYS A 724 20.00 12.23 25.86
N GLU A 725 19.77 12.86 24.72
CA GLU A 725 18.82 13.97 24.53
C GLU A 725 17.35 13.51 24.40
N ASP A 726 17.11 12.26 24.02
CA ASP A 726 15.75 11.68 23.88
C ASP A 726 15.17 11.22 25.24
N ILE A 727 15.93 11.30 26.33
CA ILE A 727 15.48 10.92 27.66
C ILE A 727 14.85 12.14 28.35
N PRO A 728 13.55 12.13 28.66
CA PRO A 728 12.91 13.23 29.36
C PRO A 728 13.52 13.40 30.76
N GLN A 729 14.02 14.60 31.05
CA GLN A 729 14.47 14.95 32.40
C GLN A 729 13.25 15.08 33.31
N ASN A 730 12.98 14.05 34.09
CA ASN A 730 11.73 13.96 34.84
C ASN A 730 11.79 14.78 36.14
N ASN A 731 11.31 16.03 36.09
CA ASN A 731 11.00 16.82 37.28
C ASN A 731 9.75 16.26 37.98
N GLY A 732 9.97 15.35 38.93
CA GLY A 732 9.07 15.09 40.06
C GLY A 732 7.58 14.85 39.77
N GLY A 733 7.22 13.66 39.29
CA GLY A 733 5.83 13.19 39.23
C GLY A 733 5.79 11.73 38.82
N GLY A 734 5.31 10.85 39.71
CA GLY A 734 5.38 9.40 39.50
C GLY A 734 4.18 8.84 38.76
N ASP A 735 4.43 8.02 37.73
CA ASP A 735 3.60 6.84 37.47
C ASP A 735 4.40 5.81 36.65
N GLN A 736 4.36 4.53 37.05
CA GLN A 736 5.11 3.47 36.36
C GLN A 736 4.31 2.95 35.16
N ARG A 737 4.90 2.99 33.96
CA ARG A 737 4.43 2.21 32.81
C ARG A 737 5.57 1.36 32.25
N GLN A 738 5.35 0.05 32.23
CA GLN A 738 6.25 -0.91 31.61
C GLN A 738 6.19 -0.75 30.09
N PHE A 739 7.34 -0.59 29.43
CA PHE A 739 7.44 -0.66 27.98
C PHE A 739 7.77 -2.09 27.55
N GLY A 740 6.78 -2.76 26.96
CA GLY A 740 6.91 -4.11 26.42
C GLY A 740 7.57 -4.14 25.04
N ASP A 741 8.35 -5.19 24.82
CA ASP A 741 9.23 -5.46 23.69
C ASP A 741 8.70 -5.19 22.28
N ASN A 742 9.60 -4.69 21.42
CA ASN A 742 9.42 -4.68 19.98
C ASN A 742 10.67 -5.31 19.30
N GLN A 743 10.64 -6.64 19.13
CA GLN A 743 11.75 -7.39 18.53
C GLN A 743 11.78 -7.21 16.99
N SER A 744 12.68 -6.35 16.50
CA SER A 744 13.03 -6.31 15.07
C SER A 744 14.35 -7.04 14.80
N ASN A 745 14.24 -8.26 14.28
CA ASN A 745 15.37 -9.12 13.97
C ASN A 745 16.00 -8.73 12.62
N SER A 746 17.02 -7.87 12.61
CA SER A 746 17.63 -7.31 11.38
C SER A 746 19.04 -7.87 11.10
N ASN A 747 19.08 -9.14 10.73
CA ASN A 747 20.29 -9.81 10.25
C ASN A 747 20.65 -9.30 8.83
N ARG A 748 21.46 -8.22 8.70
CA ARG A 748 22.03 -7.82 7.40
C ARG A 748 23.55 -7.58 7.43
N LYS A 749 24.26 -8.58 6.89
CA LYS A 749 25.67 -8.54 6.50
C LYS A 749 25.97 -7.27 5.68
N ARG A 750 26.87 -6.42 6.15
CA ARG A 750 27.59 -5.45 5.29
C ARG A 750 28.91 -6.08 4.85
N ARG A 751 29.10 -6.23 3.53
CA ARG A 751 30.44 -6.27 2.92
C ARG A 751 30.91 -4.83 2.74
N LYS A 752 32.16 -4.53 3.09
CA LYS A 752 32.95 -3.50 2.39
C LYS A 752 34.41 -3.95 2.37
N SER A 753 35.12 -3.45 1.36
CA SER A 753 36.46 -3.84 0.91
C SER A 753 37.57 -3.50 1.89
N ASP A 754 38.61 -4.33 1.85
CA ASP A 754 39.92 -4.05 2.43
C ASP A 754 40.71 -3.05 1.56
N ASN A 755 41.46 -2.20 2.24
CA ASN A 755 42.83 -1.75 1.93
C ASN A 755 43.21 -0.73 3.01
N ASP A 756 44.09 -1.14 3.93
CA ASP A 756 45.38 -0.48 4.20
C ASP A 756 46.07 -1.21 5.36
N GLU A 757 47.40 -1.15 5.34
CA GLU A 757 48.31 -2.03 6.08
C GLU A 757 48.54 -1.55 7.51
N ASP A 758 48.41 -2.43 8.52
CA ASP A 758 49.50 -2.67 9.49
C ASP A 758 49.28 -3.92 10.37
N GLY A 759 50.37 -4.47 10.90
CA GLY A 759 50.44 -5.86 11.37
C GLY A 759 49.75 -6.21 12.70
N LYS A 760 48.85 -7.22 12.66
CA LYS A 760 48.62 -8.22 13.72
C LYS A 760 47.71 -9.36 13.23
N GLN A 761 48.28 -10.55 12.98
CA GLN A 761 47.50 -11.72 12.54
C GLN A 761 46.49 -12.14 13.62
N ARG A 762 45.21 -12.28 13.23
CA ARG A 762 44.12 -12.64 14.15
C ARG A 762 44.02 -14.15 14.33
N LYS A 763 43.89 -14.59 15.59
CA LYS A 763 43.59 -15.98 15.98
C LYS A 763 42.10 -16.30 15.80
N CYS A 764 41.79 -17.55 15.44
CA CYS A 764 40.45 -18.07 15.27
C CYS A 764 39.61 -17.93 16.55
N GLY A 765 38.39 -17.41 16.42
CA GLY A 765 37.47 -17.24 17.56
C GLY A 765 36.86 -18.54 18.11
N LEU A 766 37.25 -19.70 17.60
CA LEU A 766 36.85 -21.03 18.09
C LEU A 766 38.07 -21.75 18.69
N CYS A 767 38.98 -22.26 17.86
CA CYS A 767 40.15 -23.05 18.30
C CYS A 767 41.40 -22.21 18.71
N LYS A 768 41.40 -20.89 18.53
CA LYS A 768 42.52 -19.97 18.81
C LYS A 768 43.77 -20.13 17.91
N GLU A 769 43.74 -20.97 16.88
CA GLU A 769 44.83 -21.08 15.90
C GLU A 769 44.88 -19.91 14.90
N LEU A 770 46.00 -19.77 14.19
CA LEU A 770 46.19 -18.76 13.14
C LEU A 770 45.74 -19.29 11.76
N GLY A 771 45.64 -18.39 10.78
CA GLY A 771 45.38 -18.75 9.37
C GLY A 771 43.91 -18.95 8.97
N HIS A 772 42.96 -19.01 9.92
CA HIS A 772 41.53 -19.16 9.60
C HIS A 772 40.61 -18.45 10.63
N THR A 773 39.32 -18.33 10.31
CA THR A 773 38.33 -17.66 11.18
C THR A 773 37.32 -18.66 11.78
N ARG A 774 36.54 -18.21 12.77
CA ARG A 774 35.46 -19.01 13.38
C ARG A 774 34.39 -19.52 12.39
N ARG A 775 34.32 -19.01 11.15
CA ARG A 775 33.40 -19.54 10.11
C ARG A 775 33.95 -20.70 9.29
N ASN A 776 35.25 -20.91 9.35
CA ASN A 776 36.02 -21.87 8.56
C ASN A 776 37.08 -22.53 9.46
N CYS A 777 36.70 -22.81 10.69
CA CYS A 777 37.48 -23.57 11.67
C CYS A 777 37.33 -25.07 11.36
N PRO A 778 38.41 -25.85 11.21
CA PRO A 778 38.32 -27.30 10.99
C PRO A 778 37.48 -28.02 12.06
N SER A 779 37.57 -27.53 13.31
CA SER A 779 36.80 -27.98 14.48
C SER A 779 35.30 -27.63 14.47
N LEU A 780 34.70 -27.29 13.32
CA LEU A 780 33.24 -27.11 13.17
C LEU A 780 32.48 -28.39 12.77
N ASN A 781 33.20 -29.42 12.33
CA ASN A 781 32.63 -30.67 11.80
C ASN A 781 32.89 -31.89 12.71
N PHE A 782 33.16 -31.67 14.00
CA PHE A 782 33.28 -32.67 15.06
C PHE A 782 32.59 -32.17 16.33
#